data_AF-A0AAN8LRC8-F1
#
_entry.id   AF-A0AAN8LRC8-F1
#
_cell.length_a   1.000
_cell.length_b   1.000
_cell.length_c   1.000
_cell.angle_alpha   90.00
_cell.angle_beta   90.00
_cell.angle_gamma   90.00
#
_symmetry.space_group_name_H-M   'P 1'
#
loop_
_entity.id
_entity.type
_entity.pdbx_description
1 polymer ?
#
loop_
_entity_poly.entity_id
_entity_poly.type
_entity_poly.pdbx_seq_one_letter_code
_entity_poly.pdbx_strand_id
1 'polypeptide(L)'
;MEKITKKLLLEKCTPKTTKLEQIKTLNLSKLGLKSSDLPVPLLSHLRCLEQLDLSGNRLQEMPPGLFLPSLRTLDLTNNEMEDVTTLDTLTTLEELRTEDNLYVTVNDDYKLMILLPKLRIYNGKDISTAANHIRYVNSENLRKRVLAVWETSFSLPDHRTTEKLATVERDFVNAVRHKVKYGPSSLTDYTKWRVEMIAKEHLRSLTEPNDEDRDTEEPADTNKNCSFPFPAKRKRSASAAECDVTLTPQKITRASVQAESSHRSTPHKAEWPTSATARPHKAAQTPATRTRGQSKVLVTPRKGLREQQHQSKEDMPQAKQTRTPTKSARQQRSTEVNETPGKVICTKSQEPVSLQPLHVLQCHSKQDSPDDFSTQLWACSFQPPLDRYGDVNGATRIVATCGGESVCLIDCETGLVMKKYKVPGEEFFSLAWSTVLMSREGNGGMRPCSILAAGGKRGLVKLLHPSANMAYGEFRASRKALSILRFSPRQGNFLFTGSYDKNILMWDIGGVDSEYNFKVIQLLVLETTSTPLHFCLPPATPDTHLIAACEDGLHSYNIQLNKNTKKRSEEMEITFPVYEKKDKDHDYHTIDGLGFLTDDIVASKSHMQGSIYLWSWNDTRAQCPNNNNKKKCAVILAELQWSSTDIPYLSLNTCPSKGYVVCGDERGRLWTYHVTDLKANFRRGKTIPATEILEWPLPVRKGQGPVEGPAINSVVMDPELRYLVALSDKNMAVVWRRTESS
;
A
#
# COMPACT_ATOMS: atom_id res chain seq x y z
N MET A 1 24.69 -16.76 27.63
CA MET A 1 24.54 -18.22 27.51
C MET A 1 24.30 -18.53 26.05
N GLU A 2 24.98 -19.53 25.50
CA GLU A 2 24.75 -20.00 24.13
C GLU A 2 23.35 -20.65 24.05
N LYS A 3 22.53 -20.26 23.06
CA LYS A 3 21.20 -20.88 22.89
C LYS A 3 21.30 -22.30 22.32
N ILE A 4 22.23 -22.52 21.38
CA ILE A 4 22.50 -23.83 20.81
C ILE A 4 23.72 -24.43 21.50
N THR A 5 23.53 -25.63 22.04
CA THR A 5 24.59 -26.43 22.66
C THR A 5 24.58 -27.85 22.09
N LYS A 6 25.69 -28.57 22.22
CA LYS A 6 25.79 -29.99 21.81
C LYS A 6 24.67 -30.86 22.42
N LYS A 7 24.23 -30.56 23.66
CA LYS A 7 23.12 -31.26 24.31
C LYS A 7 21.78 -31.01 23.58
N LEU A 8 21.48 -29.77 23.23
CA LEU A 8 20.26 -29.41 22.50
C LEU A 8 20.21 -30.06 21.11
N LEU A 9 21.33 -30.07 20.38
CA LEU A 9 21.42 -30.72 19.07
C LEU A 9 21.12 -32.23 19.15
N LEU A 10 21.61 -32.92 20.18
CA LEU A 10 21.35 -34.36 20.41
C LEU A 10 19.93 -34.62 20.92
N GLU A 11 19.31 -33.68 21.64
CA GLU A 11 17.90 -33.76 22.06
C GLU A 11 16.93 -33.61 20.87
N LYS A 12 17.26 -32.71 19.93
CA LYS A 12 16.41 -32.30 18.79
C LYS A 12 16.69 -33.07 17.49
N CYS A 13 17.49 -34.13 17.55
CA CYS A 13 17.85 -34.93 16.38
C CYS A 13 16.94 -36.15 16.16
N THR A 14 16.80 -36.53 14.90
CA THR A 14 16.28 -37.84 14.47
C THR A 14 17.22 -38.45 13.41
N PRO A 15 17.55 -39.77 13.50
CA PRO A 15 17.34 -40.65 14.64
C PRO A 15 18.14 -40.19 15.88
N LYS A 16 17.72 -40.63 17.09
CA LYS A 16 18.45 -40.33 18.32
C LYS A 16 19.82 -40.97 18.30
N THR A 17 20.87 -40.16 18.43
CA THR A 17 22.28 -40.58 18.34
C THR A 17 23.10 -39.94 19.46
N THR A 18 24.34 -40.42 19.67
CA THR A 18 25.30 -39.82 20.62
C THR A 18 26.41 -39.03 19.94
N LYS A 19 26.51 -39.10 18.61
CA LYS A 19 27.51 -38.43 17.76
C LYS A 19 26.81 -37.46 16.80
N LEU A 20 27.27 -36.19 16.78
CA LEU A 20 26.73 -35.16 15.89
C LEU A 20 26.82 -35.55 14.40
N GLU A 21 27.87 -36.28 14.04
CA GLU A 21 28.13 -36.79 12.69
C GLU A 21 27.05 -37.76 12.18
N GLN A 22 26.22 -38.33 13.05
CA GLN A 22 25.19 -39.31 12.71
C GLN A 22 23.76 -38.72 12.67
N ILE A 23 23.61 -37.42 12.91
CA ILE A 23 22.33 -36.72 12.84
C ILE A 23 21.92 -36.58 11.36
N LYS A 24 20.72 -37.06 11.00
CA LYS A 24 20.14 -36.93 9.65
C LYS A 24 19.11 -35.81 9.57
N THR A 25 18.24 -35.70 10.56
CA THR A 25 17.20 -34.66 10.63
C THR A 25 17.33 -33.91 11.96
N LEU A 26 17.22 -32.58 11.91
CA LEU A 26 17.38 -31.70 13.07
C LEU A 26 16.28 -30.64 13.10
N ASN A 27 15.56 -30.53 14.22
CA ASN A 27 14.49 -29.55 14.39
C ASN A 27 14.86 -28.47 15.43
N LEU A 28 15.15 -27.27 14.95
CA LEU A 28 15.45 -26.08 15.75
C LEU A 28 14.36 -25.01 15.61
N SER A 29 13.13 -25.41 15.24
CA SER A 29 12.01 -24.49 15.04
C SER A 29 11.57 -23.80 16.34
N LYS A 30 11.08 -22.57 16.22
CA LYS A 30 10.41 -21.81 17.30
C LYS A 30 11.27 -21.56 18.56
N LEU A 31 12.60 -21.53 18.41
CA LEU A 31 13.57 -21.29 19.50
C LEU A 31 13.99 -19.81 19.65
N GLY A 32 13.54 -18.92 18.77
CA GLY A 32 13.90 -17.50 18.80
C GLY A 32 15.38 -17.24 18.48
N LEU A 33 15.96 -18.05 17.57
CA LEU A 33 17.35 -17.98 17.12
C LEU A 33 17.58 -16.82 16.15
N LYS A 34 18.78 -16.24 16.21
CA LYS A 34 19.39 -15.32 15.23
C LYS A 34 20.60 -15.99 14.55
N SER A 35 21.15 -15.37 13.50
CA SER A 35 22.43 -15.77 12.88
C SER A 35 23.53 -16.00 13.93
N SER A 36 23.69 -15.06 14.88
CA SER A 36 24.64 -15.16 15.99
C SER A 36 24.41 -16.30 16.98
N ASP A 37 23.22 -16.92 16.98
CA ASP A 37 22.90 -18.07 17.83
C ASP A 37 23.21 -19.43 17.15
N LEU A 38 23.67 -19.43 15.89
CA LEU A 38 24.01 -20.60 15.08
C LEU A 38 25.54 -20.78 14.98
N PRO A 39 26.22 -21.39 15.97
CA PRO A 39 27.69 -21.52 15.97
C PRO A 39 28.21 -22.45 14.86
N VAL A 40 28.77 -21.86 13.80
CA VAL A 40 29.39 -22.57 12.66
C VAL A 40 30.40 -23.66 13.09
N PRO A 41 31.28 -23.47 14.08
CA PRO A 41 32.20 -24.53 14.52
C PRO A 41 31.51 -25.77 15.11
N LEU A 42 30.29 -25.62 15.67
CA LEU A 42 29.52 -26.74 16.18
C LEU A 42 28.67 -27.39 15.09
N LEU A 43 28.04 -26.57 14.22
CA LEU A 43 27.14 -27.05 13.16
C LEU A 43 27.88 -27.75 12.01
N SER A 44 29.13 -27.37 11.71
CA SER A 44 29.98 -28.04 10.69
C SER A 44 30.33 -29.50 11.02
N HIS A 45 30.08 -29.96 12.24
CA HIS A 45 30.19 -31.39 12.61
C HIS A 45 29.00 -32.24 12.13
N LEU A 46 27.91 -31.62 11.67
CA LEU A 46 26.66 -32.28 11.23
C LEU A 46 26.78 -32.83 9.80
N ARG A 47 27.84 -33.60 9.52
CA ARG A 47 28.22 -33.99 8.15
C ARG A 47 27.18 -34.84 7.40
N CYS A 48 26.37 -35.62 8.12
CA CYS A 48 25.31 -36.47 7.55
C CYS A 48 23.90 -35.83 7.61
N LEU A 49 23.79 -34.54 7.93
CA LEU A 49 22.52 -33.84 8.04
C LEU A 49 21.87 -33.71 6.65
N GLU A 50 20.73 -34.37 6.47
CA GLU A 50 19.90 -34.38 5.26
C GLU A 50 18.76 -33.36 5.35
N GLN A 51 18.23 -33.07 6.55
CA GLN A 51 17.09 -32.18 6.76
C GLN A 51 17.29 -31.25 7.96
N LEU A 52 17.03 -29.95 7.76
CA LEU A 52 17.13 -28.92 8.80
C LEU A 52 15.87 -28.05 8.85
N ASP A 53 15.16 -28.07 9.97
CA ASP A 53 14.04 -27.16 10.25
C ASP A 53 14.50 -26.04 11.20
N LEU A 54 14.47 -24.80 10.70
CA LEU A 54 14.77 -23.56 11.42
C LEU A 54 13.55 -22.62 11.41
N SER A 55 12.34 -23.13 11.17
CA SER A 55 11.13 -22.32 11.03
C SER A 55 10.70 -21.61 12.32
N GLY A 56 10.05 -20.44 12.20
CA GLY A 56 9.55 -19.68 13.35
C GLY A 56 10.64 -19.07 14.24
N ASN A 57 11.81 -18.75 13.68
CA ASN A 57 12.92 -18.09 14.37
C ASN A 57 13.03 -16.61 13.96
N ARG A 58 14.19 -15.98 14.16
CA ARG A 58 14.49 -14.58 13.79
C ARG A 58 15.83 -14.50 13.06
N LEU A 59 16.01 -15.40 12.09
CA LEU A 59 17.16 -15.39 11.20
C LEU A 59 16.98 -14.30 10.14
N GLN A 60 17.95 -13.38 10.04
CA GLN A 60 18.04 -12.36 8.98
C GLN A 60 18.99 -12.79 7.84
N GLU A 61 19.87 -13.74 8.13
CA GLU A 61 20.87 -14.32 7.25
C GLU A 61 21.20 -15.73 7.79
N MET A 62 21.85 -16.56 6.97
CA MET A 62 22.55 -17.74 7.47
C MET A 62 23.98 -17.35 7.89
N PRO A 63 24.56 -17.98 8.93
CA PRO A 63 25.90 -17.61 9.39
C PRO A 63 26.95 -17.98 8.32
N PRO A 64 27.83 -17.05 7.92
CA PRO A 64 28.73 -17.24 6.78
C PRO A 64 29.72 -18.39 7.00
N GLY A 65 29.98 -19.16 5.94
CA GLY A 65 30.86 -20.33 5.98
C GLY A 65 30.24 -21.59 6.59
N LEU A 66 28.93 -21.61 6.89
CA LEU A 66 28.24 -22.83 7.31
C LEU A 66 28.20 -23.86 6.17
N PHE A 67 28.97 -24.93 6.29
CA PHE A 67 29.04 -26.01 5.30
C PHE A 67 28.36 -27.29 5.82
N LEU A 68 27.33 -27.76 5.10
CA LEU A 68 26.52 -28.93 5.46
C LEU A 68 26.40 -29.87 4.23
N PRO A 69 27.39 -30.75 3.98
CA PRO A 69 27.58 -31.41 2.68
C PRO A 69 26.53 -32.48 2.31
N SER A 70 25.64 -32.85 3.22
CA SER A 70 24.56 -33.81 2.97
C SER A 70 23.17 -33.16 2.89
N LEU A 71 23.06 -31.85 3.08
CA LEU A 71 21.77 -31.19 3.29
C LEU A 71 20.96 -31.15 2.00
N ARG A 72 19.71 -31.65 2.07
CA ARG A 72 18.74 -31.73 0.98
C ARG A 72 17.52 -30.85 1.21
N THR A 73 16.96 -30.85 2.43
CA THR A 73 15.78 -30.07 2.79
C THR A 73 16.12 -29.03 3.85
N LEU A 74 15.80 -27.76 3.59
CA LEU A 74 15.96 -26.65 4.54
C LEU A 74 14.65 -25.89 4.66
N ASP A 75 14.17 -25.73 5.90
CA ASP A 75 12.98 -24.94 6.20
C ASP A 75 13.35 -23.68 7.00
N LEU A 76 13.24 -22.52 6.35
CA LEU A 76 13.41 -21.19 6.95
C LEU A 76 12.06 -20.47 7.12
N THR A 77 10.94 -21.18 7.03
CA THR A 77 9.59 -20.57 7.04
C THR A 77 9.36 -19.72 8.29
N ASN A 78 8.75 -18.54 8.14
CA ASN A 78 8.49 -17.59 9.23
C ASN A 78 9.77 -17.18 9.98
N ASN A 79 10.67 -16.52 9.26
CA ASN A 79 11.88 -15.87 9.78
C ASN A 79 11.93 -14.40 9.31
N GLU A 80 13.07 -13.74 9.51
CA GLU A 80 13.31 -12.33 9.20
C GLU A 80 14.32 -12.17 8.03
N MET A 81 14.47 -13.17 7.15
CA MET A 81 15.57 -13.24 6.17
C MET A 81 15.62 -12.01 5.23
N GLU A 82 16.76 -11.33 5.25
CA GLU A 82 17.12 -10.14 4.47
C GLU A 82 18.11 -10.49 3.34
N ASP A 83 19.12 -11.33 3.59
CA ASP A 83 20.11 -11.70 2.56
C ASP A 83 20.17 -13.22 2.30
N VAL A 84 19.61 -13.62 1.16
CA VAL A 84 19.65 -15.00 0.65
C VAL A 84 21.02 -15.41 0.08
N THR A 85 21.95 -14.49 -0.15
CA THR A 85 23.26 -14.83 -0.73
C THR A 85 24.12 -15.65 0.24
N THR A 86 23.85 -15.57 1.54
CA THR A 86 24.43 -16.39 2.62
C THR A 86 24.08 -17.89 2.56
N LEU A 87 23.27 -18.32 1.59
CA LEU A 87 22.95 -19.72 1.31
C LEU A 87 23.87 -20.37 0.25
N ASP A 88 24.81 -19.62 -0.32
CA ASP A 88 25.71 -20.08 -1.41
C ASP A 88 26.51 -21.35 -1.07
N THR A 89 26.90 -21.52 0.20
CA THR A 89 27.62 -22.70 0.70
C THR A 89 26.79 -24.00 0.61
N LEU A 90 25.46 -23.92 0.60
CA LEU A 90 24.54 -25.06 0.72
C LEU A 90 24.20 -25.68 -0.65
N THR A 91 25.19 -25.78 -1.54
CA THR A 91 25.05 -26.22 -2.94
C THR A 91 24.40 -27.60 -3.16
N THR A 92 24.28 -28.42 -2.11
CA THR A 92 23.63 -29.74 -2.17
C THR A 92 22.11 -29.71 -2.08
N LEU A 93 21.52 -28.58 -1.69
CA LEU A 93 20.10 -28.46 -1.35
C LEU A 93 19.18 -28.78 -2.53
N GLU A 94 18.18 -29.63 -2.29
CA GLU A 94 17.19 -30.09 -3.27
C GLU A 94 15.81 -29.44 -3.04
N GLU A 95 15.48 -29.14 -1.78
CA GLU A 95 14.24 -28.50 -1.32
C GLU A 95 14.52 -27.32 -0.37
N LEU A 96 13.86 -26.18 -0.61
CA LEU A 96 13.94 -24.99 0.25
C LEU A 96 12.55 -24.42 0.53
N ARG A 97 12.28 -24.04 1.79
CA ARG A 97 11.16 -23.17 2.15
C ARG A 97 11.65 -21.87 2.77
N THR A 98 11.17 -20.75 2.24
CA THR A 98 11.41 -19.36 2.68
C THR A 98 10.09 -18.61 2.91
N GLU A 99 8.97 -19.32 2.94
CA GLU A 99 7.63 -18.76 3.17
C GLU A 99 7.60 -17.90 4.46
N ASP A 100 6.73 -16.90 4.53
CA ASP A 100 6.64 -15.98 5.67
C ASP A 100 7.94 -15.27 6.09
N ASN A 101 8.93 -15.13 5.20
CA ASN A 101 10.03 -14.17 5.37
C ASN A 101 9.64 -12.80 4.78
N LEU A 102 9.91 -11.71 5.51
CA LEU A 102 9.36 -10.39 5.15
C LEU A 102 10.08 -9.73 3.97
N TYR A 103 11.39 -9.93 3.83
CA TYR A 103 12.24 -9.16 2.91
C TYR A 103 12.69 -9.94 1.67
N VAL A 104 12.48 -11.26 1.61
CA VAL A 104 12.76 -12.08 0.42
C VAL A 104 11.88 -11.62 -0.75
N THR A 105 12.50 -11.11 -1.82
CA THR A 105 11.80 -10.61 -3.01
C THR A 105 11.88 -11.57 -4.19
N VAL A 106 11.17 -11.25 -5.28
CA VAL A 106 11.27 -11.98 -6.56
C VAL A 106 12.69 -11.90 -7.16
N ASN A 107 13.53 -10.91 -6.79
CA ASN A 107 14.95 -10.92 -7.18
C ASN A 107 15.72 -12.05 -6.46
N ASP A 108 15.35 -12.32 -5.21
CA ASP A 108 16.01 -13.26 -4.32
C ASP A 108 15.66 -14.70 -4.69
N ASP A 109 14.43 -14.96 -5.13
CA ASP A 109 14.04 -16.20 -5.81
C ASP A 109 15.00 -16.52 -6.99
N TYR A 110 15.33 -15.52 -7.81
CA TYR A 110 16.23 -15.68 -8.96
C TYR A 110 17.70 -15.81 -8.54
N LYS A 111 18.15 -15.14 -7.47
CA LYS A 111 19.47 -15.36 -6.86
C LYS A 111 19.59 -16.82 -6.39
N LEU A 112 18.61 -17.32 -5.63
CA LEU A 112 18.57 -18.69 -5.10
C LEU A 112 18.67 -19.74 -6.21
N MET A 113 18.01 -19.54 -7.35
CA MET A 113 18.10 -20.46 -8.50
C MET A 113 19.49 -20.52 -9.14
N ILE A 114 20.30 -19.46 -9.04
CA ILE A 114 21.71 -19.43 -9.47
C ILE A 114 22.62 -20.03 -8.39
N LEU A 115 22.44 -19.65 -7.13
CA LEU A 115 23.31 -20.03 -6.00
C LEU A 115 23.18 -21.52 -5.62
N LEU A 116 21.98 -22.08 -5.72
CA LEU A 116 21.67 -23.45 -5.32
C LEU A 116 21.46 -24.32 -6.58
N PRO A 117 22.52 -24.94 -7.15
CA PRO A 117 22.44 -25.62 -8.44
C PRO A 117 21.60 -26.90 -8.41
N LYS A 118 21.42 -27.53 -7.24
CA LYS A 118 20.60 -28.74 -7.08
C LYS A 118 19.14 -28.45 -6.69
N LEU A 119 18.78 -27.20 -6.41
CA LEU A 119 17.43 -26.86 -5.96
C LEU A 119 16.40 -27.20 -7.04
N ARG A 120 15.37 -27.97 -6.64
CA ARG A 120 14.24 -28.43 -7.46
C ARG A 120 12.91 -27.96 -6.91
N ILE A 121 12.72 -28.05 -5.59
CA ILE A 121 11.47 -27.67 -4.92
C ILE A 121 11.70 -26.40 -4.11
N TYR A 122 10.87 -25.39 -4.35
CA TYR A 122 10.90 -24.12 -3.64
C TYR A 122 9.48 -23.71 -3.24
N ASN A 123 9.25 -23.45 -1.95
CA ASN A 123 7.94 -23.04 -1.41
C ASN A 123 6.80 -23.96 -1.92
N GLY A 124 7.02 -25.27 -1.74
CA GLY A 124 6.10 -26.35 -2.13
C GLY A 124 5.95 -26.62 -3.63
N LYS A 125 6.67 -25.89 -4.51
CA LYS A 125 6.50 -25.96 -5.98
C LYS A 125 7.76 -26.49 -6.66
N ASP A 126 7.59 -27.33 -7.68
CA ASP A 126 8.70 -27.68 -8.57
C ASP A 126 9.06 -26.45 -9.44
N ILE A 127 10.30 -26.01 -9.31
CA ILE A 127 10.90 -24.89 -10.07
C ILE A 127 11.95 -25.37 -11.07
N SER A 128 12.16 -26.68 -11.24
CA SER A 128 13.27 -27.26 -12.00
C SER A 128 13.37 -26.72 -13.44
N THR A 129 12.24 -26.48 -14.10
CA THR A 129 12.18 -25.90 -15.45
C THR A 129 12.62 -24.43 -15.47
N ALA A 130 12.09 -23.61 -14.56
CA ALA A 130 12.44 -22.19 -14.41
C ALA A 130 13.90 -22.01 -13.98
N ALA A 131 14.35 -22.78 -12.99
CA ALA A 131 15.72 -22.76 -12.49
C ALA A 131 16.73 -23.16 -13.57
N ASN A 132 16.44 -24.18 -14.38
CA ASN A 132 17.30 -24.53 -15.52
C ASN A 132 17.29 -23.45 -16.61
N HIS A 133 16.15 -22.82 -16.91
CA HIS A 133 16.12 -21.68 -17.82
C HIS A 133 16.95 -20.49 -17.30
N ILE A 134 16.98 -20.24 -15.99
CA ILE A 134 17.75 -19.17 -15.36
C ILE A 134 19.26 -19.49 -15.29
N ARG A 135 19.60 -20.71 -14.87
CA ARG A 135 20.99 -21.21 -14.82
C ARG A 135 21.68 -21.21 -16.18
N TYR A 136 20.98 -21.65 -17.24
CA TYR A 136 21.57 -21.78 -18.57
C TYR A 136 21.19 -20.61 -19.49
N VAL A 137 19.92 -20.46 -19.86
CA VAL A 137 19.49 -19.52 -20.92
C VAL A 137 19.60 -18.06 -20.50
N ASN A 138 19.17 -17.70 -19.29
CA ASN A 138 19.28 -16.33 -18.77
C ASN A 138 20.75 -15.95 -18.57
N SER A 139 21.54 -16.81 -17.92
CA SER A 139 22.98 -16.58 -17.69
C SER A 139 23.78 -16.45 -19.00
N GLU A 140 23.52 -17.27 -20.02
CA GLU A 140 24.17 -17.15 -21.34
C GLU A 140 23.84 -15.83 -22.05
N ASN A 141 22.57 -15.40 -21.99
CA ASN A 141 22.15 -14.12 -22.57
C ASN A 141 22.76 -12.92 -21.83
N LEU A 142 22.97 -13.03 -20.52
CA LEU A 142 23.72 -12.03 -19.75
C LEU A 142 25.22 -12.08 -20.08
N ARG A 143 25.85 -13.26 -20.13
CA ARG A 143 27.28 -13.44 -20.45
C ARG A 143 27.64 -12.78 -21.77
N LYS A 144 26.86 -13.00 -22.83
CA LYS A 144 27.06 -12.38 -24.15
C LYS A 144 26.95 -10.85 -24.11
N ARG A 145 26.08 -10.28 -23.27
CA ARG A 145 25.94 -8.83 -23.09
C ARG A 145 27.07 -8.22 -22.27
N VAL A 146 27.60 -8.94 -21.28
CA VAL A 146 28.77 -8.52 -20.49
C VAL A 146 30.03 -8.51 -21.36
N LEU A 147 30.27 -9.58 -22.13
CA LEU A 147 31.41 -9.67 -23.06
C LEU A 147 31.37 -8.57 -24.13
N ALA A 148 30.21 -8.31 -24.74
CA ALA A 148 30.07 -7.21 -25.69
C ALA A 148 30.34 -5.81 -25.09
N VAL A 149 30.16 -5.62 -23.77
CA VAL A 149 30.55 -4.37 -23.09
C VAL A 149 32.06 -4.32 -22.82
N TRP A 150 32.70 -5.46 -22.57
CA TRP A 150 34.17 -5.56 -22.49
C TRP A 150 34.80 -5.21 -23.83
N GLU A 151 34.49 -5.99 -24.88
CA GLU A 151 35.05 -5.89 -26.24
C GLU A 151 34.89 -4.49 -26.88
N THR A 152 33.87 -3.73 -26.51
CA THR A 152 33.60 -2.38 -27.06
C THR A 152 34.15 -1.22 -26.23
N SER A 153 34.57 -1.46 -24.99
CA SER A 153 34.86 -0.36 -24.03
C SER A 153 36.10 -0.56 -23.14
N PHE A 154 36.70 -1.75 -23.12
CA PHE A 154 37.77 -2.11 -22.18
C PHE A 154 38.84 -3.00 -22.83
N SER A 155 40.03 -3.00 -22.24
CA SER A 155 41.15 -3.87 -22.58
C SER A 155 42.02 -4.11 -21.34
N LEU A 156 42.90 -5.12 -21.39
CA LEU A 156 43.87 -5.37 -20.31
C LEU A 156 45.00 -4.32 -20.36
N PRO A 157 45.40 -3.70 -19.23
CA PRO A 157 46.54 -2.79 -19.21
C PRO A 157 47.89 -3.51 -19.45
N ASP A 158 48.79 -2.89 -20.19
CA ASP A 158 50.12 -3.43 -20.56
C ASP A 158 51.03 -3.73 -19.35
N HIS A 159 50.74 -3.11 -18.20
CA HIS A 159 51.48 -3.29 -16.95
C HIS A 159 50.53 -3.74 -15.83
N ARG A 160 50.52 -5.06 -15.56
CA ARG A 160 49.68 -5.77 -14.59
C ARG A 160 50.04 -5.45 -13.13
N THR A 161 49.84 -4.21 -12.71
CA THR A 161 49.86 -3.79 -11.30
C THR A 161 48.47 -3.97 -10.68
N THR A 162 48.41 -4.48 -9.45
CA THR A 162 47.16 -4.82 -8.74
C THR A 162 46.19 -3.64 -8.64
N GLU A 163 46.69 -2.43 -8.41
CA GLU A 163 45.88 -1.20 -8.32
C GLU A 163 45.22 -0.82 -9.65
N LYS A 164 45.90 -1.06 -10.79
CA LYS A 164 45.33 -0.84 -12.13
C LYS A 164 44.29 -1.89 -12.46
N LEU A 165 44.53 -3.16 -12.12
CA LEU A 165 43.56 -4.24 -12.30
C LEU A 165 42.28 -4.00 -11.46
N ALA A 166 42.42 -3.62 -10.19
CA ALA A 166 41.28 -3.28 -9.33
C ALA A 166 40.51 -2.03 -9.79
N THR A 167 41.16 -1.13 -10.54
CA THR A 167 40.52 0.03 -11.15
C THR A 167 39.74 -0.35 -12.41
N VAL A 168 40.34 -1.15 -13.30
CA VAL A 168 39.64 -1.72 -14.47
C VAL A 168 38.45 -2.60 -14.03
N GLU A 169 38.57 -3.37 -12.95
CA GLU A 169 37.44 -4.13 -12.38
C GLU A 169 36.28 -3.22 -11.98
N ARG A 170 36.56 -2.17 -11.18
CA ARG A 170 35.56 -1.21 -10.70
C ARG A 170 34.83 -0.55 -11.87
N ASP A 171 35.59 -0.08 -12.86
CA ASP A 171 35.06 0.71 -13.97
C ASP A 171 34.29 -0.19 -14.96
N PHE A 172 34.74 -1.43 -15.17
CA PHE A 172 34.01 -2.44 -15.94
C PHE A 172 32.71 -2.88 -15.26
N VAL A 173 32.74 -3.21 -13.97
CA VAL A 173 31.53 -3.58 -13.19
C VAL A 173 30.51 -2.44 -13.21
N ASN A 174 30.95 -1.19 -13.03
CA ASN A 174 30.07 -0.02 -13.12
C ASN A 174 29.48 0.13 -14.53
N ALA A 175 30.31 0.12 -15.58
CA ALA A 175 29.84 0.25 -16.96
C ALA A 175 28.85 -0.87 -17.35
N VAL A 176 29.10 -2.10 -16.90
CA VAL A 176 28.21 -3.25 -17.10
C VAL A 176 26.88 -3.08 -16.35
N ARG A 177 26.90 -2.68 -15.07
CA ARG A 177 25.70 -2.44 -14.25
C ARG A 177 24.80 -1.31 -14.80
N HIS A 178 25.36 -0.35 -15.56
CA HIS A 178 24.59 0.71 -16.23
C HIS A 178 24.16 0.35 -17.67
N LYS A 179 25.03 -0.27 -18.47
CA LYS A 179 24.77 -0.59 -19.89
C LYS A 179 23.89 -1.83 -20.08
N VAL A 180 24.05 -2.88 -19.26
CA VAL A 180 23.37 -4.17 -19.47
C VAL A 180 21.99 -4.19 -18.80
N LYS A 181 20.94 -4.03 -19.62
CA LYS A 181 19.53 -4.21 -19.22
C LYS A 181 18.97 -5.49 -19.85
N TYR A 182 18.24 -6.30 -19.07
CA TYR A 182 17.63 -7.56 -19.50
C TYR A 182 16.47 -7.93 -18.57
N GLY A 183 15.43 -8.59 -19.10
CA GLY A 183 14.23 -8.98 -18.34
C GLY A 183 13.29 -7.82 -17.93
N PRO A 184 12.24 -8.12 -17.16
CA PRO A 184 11.33 -7.11 -16.59
C PRO A 184 12.01 -6.20 -15.56
N SER A 185 11.49 -4.98 -15.38
CA SER A 185 12.03 -4.00 -14.43
C SER A 185 12.02 -4.47 -12.96
N SER A 186 11.13 -5.39 -12.59
CA SER A 186 11.11 -6.03 -11.26
C SER A 186 12.32 -6.91 -10.97
N LEU A 187 13.09 -7.32 -11.99
CA LEU A 187 14.32 -8.12 -11.87
C LEU A 187 15.60 -7.30 -12.10
N THR A 188 15.51 -5.97 -11.95
CA THR A 188 16.65 -5.06 -12.18
C THR A 188 17.84 -5.40 -11.26
N ASP A 189 17.59 -5.74 -10.00
CA ASP A 189 18.67 -5.91 -9.01
C ASP A 189 19.27 -7.32 -9.03
N TYR A 190 18.47 -8.36 -9.31
CA TYR A 190 18.99 -9.66 -9.76
C TYR A 190 19.88 -9.49 -11.00
N THR A 191 19.43 -8.69 -11.98
CA THR A 191 20.19 -8.49 -13.23
C THR A 191 21.52 -7.81 -12.95
N LYS A 192 21.55 -6.69 -12.23
CA LYS A 192 22.77 -5.99 -11.78
C LYS A 192 23.74 -6.94 -11.05
N TRP A 193 23.23 -7.68 -10.07
CA TRP A 193 23.99 -8.64 -9.27
C TRP A 193 24.60 -9.74 -10.14
N ARG A 194 23.81 -10.33 -11.05
CA ARG A 194 24.29 -11.42 -11.91
C ARG A 194 25.30 -10.95 -12.96
N VAL A 195 25.16 -9.74 -13.52
CA VAL A 195 26.15 -9.20 -14.46
C VAL A 195 27.44 -8.79 -13.77
N GLU A 196 27.39 -8.31 -12.52
CA GLU A 196 28.60 -8.07 -11.72
C GLU A 196 29.37 -9.37 -11.45
N MET A 197 28.66 -10.44 -11.04
CA MET A 197 29.28 -11.76 -10.85
C MET A 197 29.96 -12.26 -12.13
N ILE A 198 29.32 -12.11 -13.29
CA ILE A 198 29.88 -12.53 -14.58
C ILE A 198 31.07 -11.63 -15.00
N ALA A 199 31.03 -10.33 -14.72
CA ALA A 199 32.13 -9.41 -15.00
C ALA A 199 33.39 -9.79 -14.18
N LYS A 200 33.21 -10.13 -12.90
CA LYS A 200 34.28 -10.60 -12.01
C LYS A 200 34.81 -11.98 -12.41
N GLU A 201 33.92 -12.91 -12.80
CA GLU A 201 34.30 -14.22 -13.37
C GLU A 201 35.18 -14.06 -14.63
N HIS A 202 34.81 -13.15 -15.53
CA HIS A 202 35.55 -12.91 -16.76
C HIS A 202 36.92 -12.25 -16.51
N LEU A 203 37.00 -11.26 -15.63
CA LEU A 203 38.29 -10.64 -15.29
C LEU A 203 39.25 -11.62 -14.63
N ARG A 204 38.74 -12.53 -13.79
CA ARG A 204 39.54 -13.61 -13.22
C ARG A 204 40.13 -14.52 -14.30
N SER A 205 39.32 -14.96 -15.27
CA SER A 205 39.80 -15.80 -16.39
C SER A 205 40.72 -15.09 -17.41
N LEU A 206 40.95 -13.77 -17.25
CA LEU A 206 41.94 -13.01 -18.01
C LEU A 206 43.22 -12.70 -17.21
N THR A 207 43.22 -12.92 -15.90
CA THR A 207 44.30 -12.57 -14.98
C THR A 207 45.03 -13.78 -14.40
N GLU A 208 44.30 -14.86 -14.12
CA GLU A 208 44.87 -16.17 -13.80
C GLU A 208 45.49 -16.81 -15.07
N PRO A 209 46.67 -17.46 -14.99
CA PRO A 209 47.24 -18.21 -16.10
C PRO A 209 46.44 -19.51 -16.33
N ASN A 210 46.36 -19.98 -17.58
CA ASN A 210 45.81 -21.30 -17.87
C ASN A 210 46.77 -22.38 -17.36
N ASP A 211 46.34 -23.21 -16.41
CA ASP A 211 47.08 -24.40 -15.96
C ASP A 211 47.07 -25.56 -17.00
N GLU A 212 46.84 -25.28 -18.28
CA GLU A 212 47.00 -26.26 -19.38
C GLU A 212 48.45 -26.29 -19.94
N ASP A 213 49.31 -25.32 -19.60
CA ASP A 213 50.72 -25.24 -20.04
C ASP A 213 51.72 -25.66 -18.94
N ARG A 214 51.39 -26.69 -18.13
CA ARG A 214 52.25 -27.19 -17.03
C ARG A 214 52.49 -28.71 -16.97
N ASP A 215 52.20 -29.45 -18.03
CA ASP A 215 52.55 -30.87 -18.17
C ASP A 215 53.95 -31.07 -18.78
N THR A 216 55.03 -30.78 -18.05
CA THR A 216 56.39 -31.29 -18.41
C THR A 216 57.39 -31.34 -17.24
N GLU A 217 57.14 -32.16 -16.21
CA GLU A 217 58.22 -32.80 -15.41
C GLU A 217 57.63 -33.90 -14.49
N GLU A 218 58.02 -35.17 -14.69
CA GLU A 218 57.80 -36.23 -13.70
C GLU A 218 58.86 -36.11 -12.58
N PRO A 219 58.56 -36.51 -11.32
CA PRO A 219 58.95 -37.88 -10.96
C PRO A 219 58.06 -38.63 -9.95
N ALA A 220 58.00 -39.95 -10.16
CA ALA A 220 58.00 -41.03 -9.16
C ALA A 220 56.91 -41.13 -8.06
N ASP A 221 56.01 -42.10 -8.28
CA ASP A 221 55.51 -43.09 -7.30
C ASP A 221 55.32 -42.72 -5.81
N THR A 222 54.06 -42.79 -5.35
CA THR A 222 53.65 -44.02 -4.62
C THR A 222 52.14 -44.28 -4.61
N ASN A 223 51.81 -45.55 -4.82
CA ASN A 223 50.49 -46.08 -5.20
C ASN A 223 49.48 -46.20 -4.03
N LYS A 224 48.22 -45.79 -4.23
CA LYS A 224 47.02 -46.66 -4.01
C LYS A 224 45.68 -46.08 -4.48
N ASN A 225 44.86 -46.96 -5.07
CA ASN A 225 43.62 -46.67 -5.79
C ASN A 225 42.41 -46.28 -4.93
N CYS A 226 41.51 -45.48 -5.51
CA CYS A 226 40.13 -45.91 -5.79
C CYS A 226 39.48 -45.00 -6.86
N SER A 227 38.71 -45.59 -7.80
CA SER A 227 38.30 -44.93 -9.06
C SER A 227 36.79 -44.86 -9.29
N PHE A 228 36.31 -43.76 -9.90
CA PHE A 228 34.98 -43.64 -10.50
C PHE A 228 35.09 -43.47 -12.03
N PRO A 229 34.21 -44.09 -12.84
CA PRO A 229 34.26 -44.00 -14.29
C PRO A 229 33.41 -42.86 -14.88
N PHE A 230 33.96 -42.13 -15.85
CA PHE A 230 33.22 -41.31 -16.82
C PHE A 230 33.48 -41.82 -18.26
N PRO A 231 32.46 -41.93 -19.13
CA PRO A 231 32.64 -42.40 -20.51
C PRO A 231 33.23 -41.32 -21.44
N ALA A 232 33.95 -41.77 -22.48
CA ALA A 232 34.86 -40.92 -23.26
C ALA A 232 34.23 -40.13 -24.42
N LYS A 233 34.91 -39.03 -24.80
CA LYS A 233 34.71 -38.32 -26.08
C LYS A 233 35.17 -39.18 -27.27
N ARG A 234 34.56 -39.03 -28.46
CA ARG A 234 35.18 -39.50 -29.73
C ARG A 234 35.02 -38.53 -30.91
N LYS A 235 36.16 -37.95 -31.31
CA LYS A 235 36.60 -37.48 -32.64
C LYS A 235 35.62 -36.73 -33.57
N ARG A 236 36.01 -35.50 -33.91
CA ARG A 236 35.87 -34.95 -35.27
C ARG A 236 36.93 -35.58 -36.20
N SER A 237 36.64 -35.62 -37.50
CA SER A 237 37.61 -35.77 -38.59
C SER A 237 37.55 -34.54 -39.50
N ALA A 238 38.57 -34.32 -40.32
CA ALA A 238 38.66 -33.21 -41.25
C ALA A 238 39.10 -33.69 -42.64
N SER A 239 38.61 -33.01 -43.68
CA SER A 239 39.09 -33.08 -45.06
C SER A 239 38.75 -31.75 -45.74
N ALA A 240 39.63 -31.27 -46.64
CA ALA A 240 39.48 -29.96 -47.29
C ALA A 240 39.32 -30.12 -48.81
N ALA A 241 38.55 -29.22 -49.43
CA ALA A 241 38.56 -28.96 -50.87
C ALA A 241 37.93 -27.58 -51.18
N GLU A 242 38.79 -26.65 -51.59
CA GLU A 242 38.64 -25.65 -52.67
C GLU A 242 37.29 -24.99 -53.07
N CYS A 243 37.34 -23.65 -53.06
CA CYS A 243 36.96 -22.71 -54.14
C CYS A 243 35.52 -22.16 -54.36
N ASP A 244 35.52 -20.83 -54.51
CA ASP A 244 34.77 -19.96 -55.43
C ASP A 244 33.26 -19.65 -55.33
N VAL A 245 33.01 -18.48 -54.72
CA VAL A 245 32.63 -17.22 -55.43
C VAL A 245 31.17 -16.99 -55.92
N THR A 246 30.62 -15.88 -55.39
CA THR A 246 29.58 -14.96 -55.90
C THR A 246 28.05 -15.14 -55.72
N LEU A 247 27.48 -13.95 -55.46
CA LEU A 247 26.20 -13.39 -55.90
C LEU A 247 24.93 -13.58 -55.05
N THR A 248 24.05 -12.58 -55.21
CA THR A 248 23.01 -12.17 -54.25
C THR A 248 21.63 -12.08 -54.96
N PRO A 249 20.59 -11.34 -54.49
CA PRO A 249 19.33 -12.02 -54.16
C PRO A 249 18.12 -11.58 -55.00
N GLN A 250 17.07 -12.41 -55.07
CA GLN A 250 15.75 -11.97 -55.56
C GLN A 250 14.56 -12.45 -54.71
N LYS A 251 13.58 -11.55 -54.59
CA LYS A 251 12.21 -11.82 -54.15
C LYS A 251 11.42 -12.48 -55.29
N ILE A 252 10.28 -13.11 -54.96
CA ILE A 252 9.02 -12.90 -55.69
C ILE A 252 7.83 -13.19 -54.74
N THR A 253 6.62 -12.79 -55.13
CA THR A 253 5.46 -12.58 -54.22
C THR A 253 4.13 -13.11 -54.77
N ARG A 254 3.18 -13.41 -53.87
CA ARG A 254 1.74 -13.71 -54.10
C ARG A 254 1.49 -15.08 -54.79
N ALA A 255 0.29 -15.67 -54.80
CA ALA A 255 -1.05 -15.16 -54.43
C ALA A 255 -1.92 -16.22 -53.68
N SER A 256 -3.15 -15.83 -53.33
CA SER A 256 -4.17 -16.62 -52.60
C SER A 256 -5.31 -17.12 -53.50
N VAL A 257 -5.95 -18.25 -53.15
CA VAL A 257 -7.25 -18.70 -53.72
C VAL A 257 -8.14 -19.29 -52.60
N GLN A 258 -9.47 -19.27 -52.79
CA GLN A 258 -10.57 -19.66 -51.88
C GLN A 258 -11.06 -21.10 -52.24
N ALA A 259 -11.39 -22.04 -51.32
CA ALA A 259 -12.57 -22.21 -50.44
C ALA A 259 -13.56 -23.31 -50.94
N GLU A 260 -14.58 -23.63 -50.13
CA GLU A 260 -15.61 -24.70 -50.28
C GLU A 260 -15.12 -26.15 -50.03
N SER A 261 -15.72 -26.99 -49.15
CA SER A 261 -17.07 -27.63 -49.06
C SER A 261 -17.16 -28.98 -49.83
N SER A 262 -17.84 -30.06 -49.39
CA SER A 262 -18.58 -30.38 -48.13
C SER A 262 -18.85 -31.91 -47.99
N HIS A 263 -19.46 -32.35 -46.86
CA HIS A 263 -20.08 -33.69 -46.60
C HIS A 263 -19.17 -34.95 -46.45
N ARG A 264 -19.62 -36.13 -45.93
CA ARG A 264 -20.54 -36.51 -44.82
C ARG A 264 -20.64 -38.07 -44.70
N SER A 265 -20.29 -38.70 -43.57
CA SER A 265 -20.85 -40.03 -43.18
C SER A 265 -20.47 -40.54 -41.77
N THR A 266 -21.35 -41.34 -41.16
CA THR A 266 -21.19 -42.20 -39.97
C THR A 266 -22.19 -43.37 -40.09
N PRO A 267 -21.93 -44.60 -39.59
CA PRO A 267 -22.87 -45.17 -38.60
C PRO A 267 -22.35 -46.22 -37.58
N HIS A 268 -22.90 -46.13 -36.36
CA HIS A 268 -23.38 -47.18 -35.41
C HIS A 268 -22.65 -48.52 -35.15
N LYS A 269 -22.37 -48.80 -33.86
CA LYS A 269 -23.08 -49.75 -32.95
C LYS A 269 -22.59 -49.54 -31.49
N ALA A 270 -23.44 -49.45 -30.46
CA ALA A 270 -24.11 -50.50 -29.64
C ALA A 270 -23.13 -51.27 -28.71
N GLU A 271 -23.40 -51.57 -27.43
CA GLU A 271 -24.65 -51.52 -26.63
C GLU A 271 -24.42 -51.34 -25.09
N TRP A 272 -25.43 -51.59 -24.23
CA TRP A 272 -25.54 -51.27 -22.77
C TRP A 272 -25.27 -52.51 -21.82
N PRO A 273 -25.66 -52.63 -20.50
CA PRO A 273 -26.38 -51.73 -19.57
C PRO A 273 -26.03 -51.70 -18.03
N THR A 274 -26.52 -50.62 -17.39
CA THR A 274 -27.04 -50.40 -16.00
C THR A 274 -26.74 -51.31 -14.78
N SER A 275 -26.59 -50.68 -13.61
CA SER A 275 -27.32 -51.01 -12.36
C SER A 275 -27.50 -49.76 -11.45
N ALA A 276 -28.33 -49.82 -10.40
CA ALA A 276 -28.70 -48.65 -9.56
C ALA A 276 -29.14 -49.03 -8.12
N THR A 277 -29.06 -48.09 -7.16
CA THR A 277 -29.71 -48.03 -5.80
C THR A 277 -29.10 -46.84 -5.01
N ALA A 278 -29.55 -46.40 -3.81
CA ALA A 278 -30.91 -46.01 -3.36
C ALA A 278 -30.82 -45.16 -2.06
N ARG A 279 -31.90 -44.41 -1.73
CA ARG A 279 -32.22 -43.83 -0.38
C ARG A 279 -33.29 -44.75 0.30
N PRO A 280 -33.91 -44.51 1.50
CA PRO A 280 -33.96 -43.30 2.36
C PRO A 280 -34.00 -43.56 3.90
N HIS A 281 -34.32 -42.54 4.71
CA HIS A 281 -35.39 -42.48 5.75
C HIS A 281 -35.51 -41.01 6.23
N LYS A 282 -36.65 -40.31 6.10
CA LYS A 282 -37.82 -40.21 7.01
C LYS A 282 -37.49 -39.60 8.39
N ALA A 283 -38.20 -38.59 8.92
CA ALA A 283 -39.32 -37.76 8.42
C ALA A 283 -39.30 -36.41 9.22
N ALA A 284 -40.24 -35.45 9.21
CA ALA A 284 -41.60 -35.26 8.64
C ALA A 284 -41.86 -33.71 8.50
N GLN A 285 -43.03 -33.11 8.21
CA GLN A 285 -44.39 -33.57 7.85
C GLN A 285 -45.08 -32.54 6.90
N THR A 286 -46.39 -32.29 7.05
CA THR A 286 -47.32 -31.50 6.21
C THR A 286 -48.60 -31.18 7.03
N PRO A 287 -49.53 -30.25 6.67
CA PRO A 287 -50.08 -30.03 5.32
C PRO A 287 -50.35 -28.57 4.90
N ALA A 288 -50.98 -28.41 3.73
CA ALA A 288 -51.29 -27.15 3.07
C ALA A 288 -52.78 -27.09 2.63
N THR A 289 -53.24 -25.90 2.22
CA THR A 289 -54.53 -25.73 1.54
C THR A 289 -54.39 -24.85 0.28
N ARG A 290 -55.19 -25.16 -0.74
CA ARG A 290 -55.35 -24.41 -2.00
C ARG A 290 -56.43 -23.29 -1.79
N THR A 291 -56.88 -22.44 -2.73
CA THR A 291 -56.90 -22.46 -4.21
C THR A 291 -57.31 -21.08 -4.78
N ARG A 292 -56.98 -20.80 -6.07
CA ARG A 292 -57.61 -19.79 -6.97
C ARG A 292 -57.46 -18.30 -6.57
N GLY A 293 -57.53 -17.34 -7.49
CA GLY A 293 -57.70 -17.41 -8.95
C GLY A 293 -57.38 -16.08 -9.67
N GLN A 294 -57.40 -16.09 -11.01
CA GLN A 294 -57.15 -14.94 -11.91
C GLN A 294 -58.38 -13.99 -11.92
N SER A 295 -58.38 -12.73 -12.40
CA SER A 295 -57.73 -12.20 -13.63
C SER A 295 -57.56 -10.67 -13.64
N LYS A 296 -56.82 -10.15 -14.64
CA LYS A 296 -56.72 -8.71 -15.00
C LYS A 296 -57.93 -8.26 -15.83
N VAL A 297 -58.37 -7.00 -15.67
CA VAL A 297 -58.86 -6.12 -16.77
C VAL A 297 -58.37 -4.67 -16.47
N LEU A 298 -58.28 -3.83 -17.50
CA LEU A 298 -57.73 -2.46 -17.50
C LEU A 298 -58.86 -1.39 -17.60
N VAL A 299 -58.49 -0.13 -17.84
CA VAL A 299 -59.26 1.00 -18.43
C VAL A 299 -59.78 2.10 -17.48
N THR A 300 -59.19 3.30 -17.65
CA THR A 300 -59.64 4.65 -17.23
C THR A 300 -60.41 5.34 -18.40
N PRO A 301 -60.94 6.60 -18.39
CA PRO A 301 -60.68 7.75 -17.47
C PRO A 301 -61.82 8.84 -17.27
N ARG A 302 -61.44 9.97 -16.62
CA ARG A 302 -61.86 11.40 -16.83
C ARG A 302 -63.21 12.02 -16.33
N LYS A 303 -63.03 13.03 -15.45
CA LYS A 303 -63.51 14.45 -15.48
C LYS A 303 -64.97 14.89 -15.16
N GLY A 304 -65.07 15.85 -14.22
CA GLY A 304 -66.09 16.91 -14.01
C GLY A 304 -65.87 17.55 -12.61
N LEU A 305 -65.65 18.86 -12.37
CA LEU A 305 -66.41 20.12 -12.64
C LEU A 305 -67.66 20.28 -11.72
N ARG A 306 -67.94 21.41 -11.03
CA ARG A 306 -67.31 22.77 -11.00
C ARG A 306 -67.61 23.56 -9.67
N GLU A 307 -67.05 24.76 -9.55
CA GLU A 307 -67.05 25.77 -8.45
C GLU A 307 -68.37 26.55 -8.19
N GLN A 308 -68.51 27.14 -6.99
CA GLN A 308 -68.95 28.53 -6.65
C GLN A 308 -68.82 28.71 -5.10
N GLN A 309 -68.16 29.71 -4.48
CA GLN A 309 -68.17 31.18 -4.51
C GLN A 309 -69.32 31.89 -3.75
N HIS A 310 -68.97 32.68 -2.72
CA HIS A 310 -69.65 33.92 -2.29
C HIS A 310 -68.71 34.79 -1.41
N GLN A 311 -68.99 36.10 -1.30
CA GLN A 311 -68.22 37.13 -0.54
C GLN A 311 -68.94 37.46 0.80
N SER A 312 -68.51 38.30 1.76
CA SER A 312 -67.57 39.46 1.87
C SER A 312 -67.19 39.68 3.38
N LYS A 313 -66.63 40.77 3.96
CA LYS A 313 -66.28 42.16 3.53
C LYS A 313 -65.09 42.79 4.34
N GLU A 314 -65.31 43.90 5.06
CA GLU A 314 -64.39 44.76 5.86
C GLU A 314 -64.31 44.36 7.36
N ASP A 315 -63.40 44.83 8.23
CA ASP A 315 -63.03 46.23 8.53
C ASP A 315 -61.65 46.47 9.21
N MET A 316 -61.27 47.74 9.42
CA MET A 316 -59.95 48.23 9.89
C MET A 316 -60.09 49.32 10.98
N PRO A 317 -59.09 49.54 11.87
CA PRO A 317 -58.49 50.88 11.84
C PRO A 317 -56.98 51.03 12.20
N GLN A 318 -56.44 52.06 11.54
CA GLN A 318 -55.17 52.81 11.62
C GLN A 318 -54.34 52.91 12.92
N ALA A 319 -53.07 53.30 12.70
CA ALA A 319 -52.00 53.48 13.70
C ALA A 319 -51.89 54.90 14.31
N LYS A 320 -50.97 55.08 15.29
CA LYS A 320 -50.43 56.39 15.70
C LYS A 320 -48.97 56.30 16.21
N GLN A 321 -48.31 57.46 16.21
CA GLN A 321 -46.90 57.69 16.62
C GLN A 321 -46.80 57.76 18.18
N THR A 322 -45.67 57.92 18.89
CA THR A 322 -44.49 58.78 18.62
C THR A 322 -43.34 58.54 19.64
N ARG A 323 -42.08 58.77 19.21
CA ARG A 323 -40.90 59.32 19.94
C ARG A 323 -40.36 58.73 21.27
N THR A 324 -39.05 58.88 21.40
CA THR A 324 -38.15 58.58 22.54
C THR A 324 -38.36 59.45 23.79
N PRO A 325 -37.78 59.06 24.93
CA PRO A 325 -36.72 59.93 25.48
C PRO A 325 -35.44 59.18 25.93
N THR A 326 -34.33 59.92 25.99
CA THR A 326 -33.02 59.49 26.53
C THR A 326 -32.84 59.89 28.00
N LYS A 327 -32.07 59.10 28.77
CA LYS A 327 -31.24 59.47 29.95
C LYS A 327 -30.51 58.21 30.45
N SER A 328 -29.19 58.07 30.29
CA SER A 328 -28.09 58.68 31.05
C SER A 328 -27.78 58.00 32.39
N ALA A 329 -26.67 57.26 32.44
CA ALA A 329 -26.01 56.85 33.68
C ALA A 329 -24.52 57.18 33.56
N ARG A 330 -23.92 57.77 34.60
CA ARG A 330 -22.51 58.21 34.59
C ARG A 330 -21.87 58.06 35.97
N GLN A 331 -20.78 57.28 36.03
CA GLN A 331 -19.72 57.28 37.05
C GLN A 331 -20.09 57.02 38.53
N GLN A 332 -19.55 55.93 39.08
CA GLN A 332 -18.36 55.94 39.96
C GLN A 332 -17.68 54.55 39.87
N ARG A 333 -16.36 54.47 39.61
CA ARG A 333 -15.24 54.22 40.57
C ARG A 333 -15.49 52.99 41.47
N SER A 334 -14.56 52.03 41.63
CA SER A 334 -13.15 51.85 41.18
C SER A 334 -12.83 50.32 41.25
N THR A 335 -11.71 49.73 40.79
CA THR A 335 -10.30 50.16 40.65
C THR A 335 -9.62 49.54 39.42
N GLU A 336 -8.51 50.13 38.96
CA GLU A 336 -7.64 49.56 37.91
C GLU A 336 -6.63 48.56 38.49
N VAL A 337 -6.36 47.48 37.75
CA VAL A 337 -5.10 46.72 37.81
C VAL A 337 -4.69 46.47 36.37
N ASN A 338 -3.48 46.90 36.01
CA ASN A 338 -2.98 46.82 34.63
C ASN A 338 -2.26 45.48 34.38
N GLU A 339 -2.85 44.61 33.57
CA GLU A 339 -2.11 43.60 32.80
C GLU A 339 -2.51 43.67 31.32
N THR A 340 -1.52 43.46 30.44
CA THR A 340 -1.65 43.78 29.00
C THR A 340 -2.46 42.75 28.23
N PRO A 341 -3.45 43.14 27.41
CA PRO A 341 -4.23 42.21 26.61
C PRO A 341 -3.41 41.65 25.44
N GLY A 342 -3.03 40.37 25.52
CA GLY A 342 -2.59 39.61 24.36
C GLY A 342 -3.69 39.58 23.30
N LYS A 343 -3.32 39.75 22.01
CA LYS A 343 -4.29 39.77 20.90
C LYS A 343 -5.06 38.46 20.76
N VAL A 344 -6.27 38.41 21.30
CA VAL A 344 -7.29 37.45 20.85
C VAL A 344 -7.69 37.86 19.44
N ILE A 345 -7.31 37.07 18.44
CA ILE A 345 -7.75 37.26 17.05
C ILE A 345 -9.21 36.83 16.96
N CYS A 346 -10.12 37.79 17.14
CA CYS A 346 -11.54 37.58 16.98
C CYS A 346 -11.85 37.39 15.49
N THR A 347 -11.93 36.14 15.04
CA THR A 347 -12.38 35.79 13.69
C THR A 347 -13.83 36.23 13.52
N LYS A 348 -14.07 37.16 12.58
CA LYS A 348 -15.43 37.53 12.18
C LYS A 348 -16.16 36.29 11.68
N SER A 349 -17.45 36.17 12.00
CA SER A 349 -18.34 35.18 11.39
C SER A 349 -18.31 35.31 9.87
N GLN A 350 -17.69 34.34 9.19
CA GLN A 350 -17.74 34.25 7.73
C GLN A 350 -19.11 33.72 7.33
N GLU A 351 -19.60 34.10 6.14
CA GLU A 351 -20.82 33.53 5.59
C GLU A 351 -20.53 32.15 4.96
N PRO A 352 -21.53 31.25 4.86
CA PRO A 352 -21.36 29.97 4.19
C PRO A 352 -20.84 30.13 2.74
N VAL A 353 -19.83 29.34 2.41
CA VAL A 353 -19.30 29.17 1.06
C VAL A 353 -20.28 28.37 0.21
N SER A 354 -20.65 28.87 -0.97
CA SER A 354 -21.38 28.09 -1.97
C SER A 354 -20.41 27.43 -2.96
N LEU A 355 -20.70 26.17 -3.31
CA LEU A 355 -19.85 25.31 -4.14
C LEU A 355 -20.60 24.83 -5.38
N GLN A 356 -20.02 25.02 -6.57
CA GLN A 356 -20.60 24.55 -7.83
C GLN A 356 -19.75 23.44 -8.47
N PRO A 357 -20.36 22.37 -9.03
CA PRO A 357 -19.62 21.32 -9.73
C PRO A 357 -18.97 21.90 -11.00
N LEU A 358 -17.67 21.68 -11.14
CA LEU A 358 -16.82 22.19 -12.22
C LEU A 358 -16.39 21.08 -13.18
N HIS A 359 -15.92 19.94 -12.66
CA HIS A 359 -15.41 18.82 -13.46
C HIS A 359 -15.94 17.48 -12.97
N VAL A 360 -16.16 16.54 -13.89
CA VAL A 360 -16.42 15.11 -13.62
C VAL A 360 -15.41 14.30 -14.44
N LEU A 361 -14.57 13.51 -13.77
CA LEU A 361 -13.36 12.91 -14.33
C LEU A 361 -13.27 11.40 -14.06
N GLN A 362 -13.10 10.61 -15.12
CA GLN A 362 -12.98 9.15 -15.07
C GLN A 362 -11.51 8.72 -15.30
N CYS A 363 -10.62 9.08 -14.36
CA CYS A 363 -9.18 9.04 -14.60
C CYS A 363 -8.47 7.72 -14.24
N HIS A 364 -9.10 6.80 -13.50
CA HIS A 364 -8.46 5.57 -13.00
C HIS A 364 -8.79 4.29 -13.80
N SER A 365 -9.51 4.41 -14.92
CA SER A 365 -10.01 3.26 -15.69
C SER A 365 -8.98 2.18 -15.99
N LYS A 366 -9.40 0.92 -15.80
CA LYS A 366 -8.72 -0.29 -16.29
C LYS A 366 -8.54 -0.19 -17.79
N GLN A 367 -7.29 -0.36 -18.23
CA GLN A 367 -6.88 -0.25 -19.64
C GLN A 367 -7.30 1.08 -20.30
N ASP A 368 -7.52 2.13 -19.50
CA ASP A 368 -7.95 3.47 -19.94
C ASP A 368 -9.29 3.46 -20.71
N SER A 369 -10.14 2.46 -20.44
CA SER A 369 -11.47 2.31 -21.04
C SER A 369 -12.50 3.32 -20.51
N PRO A 370 -13.34 3.95 -21.37
CA PRO A 370 -14.45 4.80 -20.94
C PRO A 370 -15.62 4.00 -20.33
N ASP A 371 -15.70 2.69 -20.58
CA ASP A 371 -16.77 1.83 -20.07
C ASP A 371 -16.46 1.24 -18.68
N ASP A 372 -15.28 1.50 -18.12
CA ASP A 372 -14.94 1.02 -16.78
C ASP A 372 -15.59 1.88 -15.68
N PHE A 373 -16.74 1.41 -15.20
CA PHE A 373 -17.38 1.88 -13.97
C PHE A 373 -17.16 0.90 -12.78
N SER A 374 -16.20 -0.03 -12.91
CA SER A 374 -15.91 -1.08 -11.91
C SER A 374 -14.68 -0.78 -11.02
N THR A 375 -13.97 0.32 -11.29
CA THR A 375 -12.79 0.73 -10.53
C THR A 375 -13.18 1.71 -9.44
N GLN A 376 -13.22 1.22 -8.19
CA GLN A 376 -13.49 2.06 -7.03
C GLN A 376 -12.32 3.00 -6.75
N LEU A 377 -12.66 4.24 -6.42
CA LEU A 377 -11.71 5.27 -6.00
C LEU A 377 -11.73 5.37 -4.46
N TRP A 378 -10.56 5.49 -3.82
CA TRP A 378 -10.44 5.22 -2.39
C TRP A 378 -9.98 6.39 -1.54
N ALA A 379 -8.96 7.14 -1.98
CA ALA A 379 -8.42 8.25 -1.19
C ALA A 379 -8.01 9.43 -2.08
N CYS A 380 -8.21 10.64 -1.55
CA CYS A 380 -7.82 11.90 -2.15
C CYS A 380 -7.09 12.81 -1.14
N SER A 381 -6.17 13.63 -1.62
CA SER A 381 -5.43 14.59 -0.79
C SER A 381 -4.82 15.72 -1.64
N PHE A 382 -4.94 16.96 -1.20
CA PHE A 382 -4.28 18.11 -1.83
C PHE A 382 -2.79 18.14 -1.54
N GLN A 383 -2.00 18.57 -2.53
CA GLN A 383 -0.58 18.88 -2.32
C GLN A 383 -0.43 19.98 -1.25
N PRO A 384 0.50 19.90 -0.30
CA PRO A 384 0.77 20.99 0.64
C PRO A 384 1.35 22.21 -0.09
N PRO A 385 1.07 23.43 0.38
CA PRO A 385 1.73 24.62 -0.14
C PRO A 385 3.25 24.55 0.10
N LEU A 386 4.02 25.21 -0.78
CA LEU A 386 5.46 25.36 -0.66
C LEU A 386 5.78 26.83 -0.49
N ASP A 387 6.35 27.20 0.66
CA ASP A 387 6.76 28.57 0.96
C ASP A 387 7.89 29.05 0.04
N ARG A 388 7.53 29.58 -1.12
CA ARG A 388 8.41 30.33 -2.01
C ARG A 388 8.04 31.79 -1.98
N TYR A 389 9.01 32.62 -1.59
CA TYR A 389 9.07 34.08 -1.69
C TYR A 389 7.88 34.76 -2.43
N GLY A 390 6.90 35.22 -1.66
CA GLY A 390 6.04 36.34 -2.04
C GLY A 390 4.88 36.08 -3.01
N ASP A 391 4.64 34.85 -3.49
CA ASP A 391 3.43 34.57 -4.29
C ASP A 391 2.21 34.39 -3.37
N VAL A 392 1.54 35.51 -3.08
CA VAL A 392 0.40 35.60 -2.14
C VAL A 392 -0.82 34.75 -2.59
N ASN A 393 -0.86 34.29 -3.85
CA ASN A 393 -1.92 33.43 -4.39
C ASN A 393 -1.53 31.93 -4.44
N GLY A 394 -0.36 31.55 -3.92
CA GLY A 394 0.28 30.24 -4.13
C GLY A 394 -0.38 28.99 -3.52
N ALA A 395 -1.62 29.06 -3.04
CA ALA A 395 -2.32 27.90 -2.51
C ALA A 395 -2.63 26.86 -3.61
N THR A 396 -2.17 25.63 -3.37
CA THR A 396 -2.05 24.51 -4.32
C THR A 396 -3.37 24.07 -4.94
N ARG A 397 -3.40 23.98 -6.28
CA ARG A 397 -4.57 23.54 -7.07
C ARG A 397 -4.55 22.04 -7.40
N ILE A 398 -3.49 21.33 -6.99
CA ILE A 398 -3.23 19.94 -7.35
C ILE A 398 -3.77 19.00 -6.27
N VAL A 399 -4.70 18.13 -6.66
CA VAL A 399 -5.15 17.00 -5.86
C VAL A 399 -4.48 15.71 -6.36
N ALA A 400 -4.12 14.83 -5.43
CA ALA A 400 -3.80 13.44 -5.74
C ALA A 400 -5.00 12.55 -5.43
N THR A 401 -5.27 11.58 -6.30
CA THR A 401 -6.35 10.59 -6.16
C THR A 401 -5.79 9.18 -6.39
N CYS A 402 -6.34 8.16 -5.75
CA CYS A 402 -6.01 6.76 -6.05
C CYS A 402 -7.23 5.85 -6.20
N GLY A 403 -7.11 4.91 -7.14
CA GLY A 403 -8.15 3.93 -7.48
C GLY A 403 -7.60 2.87 -8.41
N GLY A 404 -7.94 1.61 -8.13
CA GLY A 404 -7.38 0.44 -8.83
C GLY A 404 -5.85 0.47 -8.90
N GLU A 405 -5.30 0.12 -10.07
CA GLU A 405 -3.86 0.05 -10.34
C GLU A 405 -3.14 1.41 -10.38
N SER A 406 -3.81 2.54 -10.08
CA SER A 406 -3.29 3.88 -10.43
C SER A 406 -3.47 4.97 -9.39
N VAL A 407 -2.52 5.91 -9.41
CA VAL A 407 -2.51 7.19 -8.69
C VAL A 407 -2.47 8.30 -9.73
N CYS A 408 -3.41 9.24 -9.65
CA CYS A 408 -3.55 10.35 -10.59
C CYS A 408 -3.31 11.67 -9.86
N LEU A 409 -2.72 12.64 -10.55
CA LEU A 409 -2.61 14.03 -10.12
C LEU A 409 -3.45 14.89 -11.05
N ILE A 410 -4.34 15.70 -10.47
CA ILE A 410 -5.34 16.49 -11.21
C ILE A 410 -5.18 17.95 -10.81
N ASP A 411 -5.15 18.86 -11.79
CA ASP A 411 -5.35 20.29 -11.53
C ASP A 411 -6.85 20.60 -11.44
N CYS A 412 -7.29 21.05 -10.27
CA CYS A 412 -8.71 21.28 -9.99
C CYS A 412 -9.34 22.41 -10.81
N GLU A 413 -8.56 23.37 -11.32
CA GLU A 413 -9.12 24.44 -12.16
C GLU A 413 -9.32 23.98 -13.61
N THR A 414 -8.31 23.36 -14.22
CA THR A 414 -8.37 22.93 -15.64
C THR A 414 -9.00 21.56 -15.84
N GLY A 415 -9.12 20.74 -14.79
CA GLY A 415 -9.61 19.35 -14.87
C GLY A 415 -8.59 18.38 -15.48
N LEU A 416 -7.38 18.85 -15.81
CA LEU A 416 -6.37 18.05 -16.50
C LEU A 416 -5.70 17.06 -15.54
N VAL A 417 -5.59 15.80 -15.97
CA VAL A 417 -4.79 14.77 -15.31
C VAL A 417 -3.32 15.02 -15.63
N MET A 418 -2.68 15.85 -14.81
CA MET A 418 -1.29 16.30 -14.94
C MET A 418 -0.29 15.12 -14.98
N LYS A 419 -0.53 14.08 -14.18
CA LYS A 419 0.31 12.86 -14.11
C LYS A 419 -0.55 11.63 -13.74
N LYS A 420 -0.21 10.47 -14.31
CA LYS A 420 -0.79 9.17 -13.93
C LYS A 420 0.34 8.17 -13.68
N TYR A 421 0.46 7.70 -12.45
CA TYR A 421 1.35 6.62 -12.06
C TYR A 421 0.54 5.32 -11.98
N LYS A 422 1.06 4.23 -12.56
CA LYS A 422 0.35 2.96 -12.66
C LYS A 422 1.26 1.79 -12.33
N VAL A 423 0.76 0.85 -11.53
CA VAL A 423 1.47 -0.37 -11.13
C VAL A 423 0.56 -1.58 -11.38
N PRO A 424 0.80 -2.38 -12.42
CA PRO A 424 0.00 -3.57 -12.71
C PRO A 424 -0.06 -4.53 -11.53
N GLY A 425 -1.26 -5.02 -11.19
CA GLY A 425 -1.49 -5.93 -10.06
C GLY A 425 -1.35 -5.31 -8.66
N GLU A 426 -1.24 -4.00 -8.54
CA GLU A 426 -1.47 -3.26 -7.29
C GLU A 426 -2.94 -2.78 -7.26
N GLU A 427 -3.51 -2.60 -6.07
CA GLU A 427 -4.72 -1.77 -5.90
C GLU A 427 -4.45 -0.77 -4.78
N PHE A 428 -4.47 0.53 -5.12
CA PHE A 428 -4.18 1.61 -4.18
C PHE A 428 -5.42 2.00 -3.39
N PHE A 429 -5.34 1.84 -2.07
CA PHE A 429 -6.43 2.16 -1.12
C PHE A 429 -6.18 3.47 -0.36
N SER A 430 -4.92 3.90 -0.22
CA SER A 430 -4.59 5.12 0.51
C SER A 430 -3.40 5.87 -0.07
N LEU A 431 -3.40 7.18 0.14
CA LEU A 431 -2.33 8.09 -0.23
C LEU A 431 -2.17 9.19 0.83
N ALA A 432 -0.98 9.77 0.91
CA ALA A 432 -0.70 10.92 1.77
C ALA A 432 0.40 11.79 1.16
N TRP A 433 0.19 13.11 1.11
CA TRP A 433 1.23 14.06 0.76
C TRP A 433 2.10 14.44 1.96
N SER A 434 3.32 14.89 1.65
CA SER A 434 4.20 15.56 2.60
C SER A 434 5.14 16.53 1.89
N THR A 435 5.86 17.32 2.69
CA THR A 435 7.03 18.10 2.26
C THR A 435 8.23 17.63 3.07
N VAL A 436 9.25 17.07 2.39
CA VAL A 436 10.53 16.65 2.99
C VAL A 436 11.64 17.58 2.53
N LEU A 437 12.80 17.52 3.19
CA LEU A 437 13.99 18.23 2.73
C LEU A 437 14.73 17.38 1.69
N MET A 438 15.14 18.03 0.60
CA MET A 438 15.94 17.45 -0.47
C MET A 438 17.32 18.13 -0.55
N SER A 439 18.40 17.36 -0.71
CA SER A 439 19.73 17.91 -1.02
C SER A 439 19.94 18.10 -2.53
N ARG A 440 20.98 18.83 -2.93
CA ARG A 440 21.29 19.12 -4.33
C ARG A 440 22.79 18.94 -4.57
N GLU A 441 23.15 18.51 -5.78
CA GLU A 441 24.54 18.41 -6.23
C GLU A 441 25.32 19.74 -6.05
N GLY A 442 26.57 19.61 -5.61
CA GLY A 442 27.42 20.75 -5.24
C GLY A 442 27.13 21.29 -3.83
N ASN A 443 27.71 22.44 -3.49
CA ASN A 443 27.60 23.05 -2.15
C ASN A 443 26.24 23.77 -1.94
N GLY A 444 25.14 23.17 -2.41
CA GLY A 444 23.80 23.76 -2.44
C GLY A 444 22.96 23.32 -1.24
N GLY A 445 22.54 24.28 -0.41
CA GLY A 445 21.71 24.01 0.77
C GLY A 445 20.38 23.30 0.49
N MET A 446 19.91 22.55 1.50
CA MET A 446 18.70 21.73 1.46
C MET A 446 17.45 22.57 1.09
N ARG A 447 16.49 21.97 0.38
CA ARG A 447 15.25 22.63 -0.05
C ARG A 447 14.00 21.81 0.26
N PRO A 448 12.86 22.44 0.61
CA PRO A 448 11.59 21.74 0.75
C PRO A 448 11.10 21.18 -0.59
N CYS A 449 10.61 19.95 -0.55
CA CYS A 449 10.26 19.13 -1.70
C CYS A 449 8.95 18.37 -1.42
N SER A 450 7.91 18.60 -2.22
CA SER A 450 6.65 17.84 -2.10
C SER A 450 6.84 16.40 -2.59
N ILE A 451 6.43 15.45 -1.76
CA ILE A 451 6.40 14.01 -2.03
C ILE A 451 5.01 13.44 -1.76
N LEU A 452 4.71 12.32 -2.40
CA LEU A 452 3.44 11.61 -2.27
C LEU A 452 3.73 10.14 -1.95
N ALA A 453 3.27 9.67 -0.78
CA ALA A 453 3.24 8.26 -0.46
C ALA A 453 1.91 7.66 -0.94
N ALA A 454 1.95 6.48 -1.56
CA ALA A 454 0.77 5.72 -1.96
C ALA A 454 0.92 4.24 -1.59
N GLY A 455 -0.18 3.58 -1.22
CA GLY A 455 -0.17 2.19 -0.77
C GLY A 455 -1.54 1.53 -0.83
N GLY A 456 -1.57 0.22 -0.58
CA GLY A 456 -2.79 -0.58 -0.66
C GLY A 456 -2.51 -2.08 -0.64
N LYS A 457 -3.12 -2.82 -1.57
CA LYS A 457 -3.28 -4.29 -1.57
C LYS A 457 -2.02 -5.08 -1.25
N ARG A 458 -0.87 -4.73 -1.84
CA ARG A 458 0.37 -5.51 -1.68
C ARG A 458 1.12 -5.28 -0.36
N GLY A 459 0.68 -4.37 0.51
CA GLY A 459 1.38 -4.05 1.78
C GLY A 459 2.64 -3.19 1.60
N LEU A 460 2.83 -2.64 0.40
CA LEU A 460 3.95 -1.77 0.04
C LEU A 460 3.54 -0.29 0.16
N VAL A 461 4.48 0.54 0.61
CA VAL A 461 4.44 2.00 0.44
C VAL A 461 5.35 2.35 -0.74
N LYS A 462 4.82 3.13 -1.68
CA LYS A 462 5.55 3.69 -2.83
C LYS A 462 5.71 5.19 -2.62
N LEU A 463 6.96 5.66 -2.66
CA LEU A 463 7.34 7.06 -2.48
C LEU A 463 7.56 7.70 -3.86
N LEU A 464 6.71 8.66 -4.17
CA LEU A 464 6.71 9.41 -5.42
C LEU A 464 7.24 10.81 -5.16
N HIS A 465 8.04 11.34 -6.09
CA HIS A 465 8.34 12.76 -6.18
C HIS A 465 7.70 13.34 -7.47
N PRO A 466 6.49 13.94 -7.36
CA PRO A 466 5.71 14.35 -8.51
C PRO A 466 6.40 15.29 -9.52
N SER A 467 7.10 16.34 -9.08
CA SER A 467 7.71 17.28 -10.04
C SER A 467 8.81 16.62 -10.88
N ALA A 468 9.67 15.78 -10.28
CA ALA A 468 10.66 14.99 -11.02
C ALA A 468 10.08 13.80 -11.81
N ASN A 469 8.76 13.55 -11.72
CA ASN A 469 8.07 12.49 -12.44
C ASN A 469 8.54 11.06 -12.09
N MET A 470 9.03 10.85 -10.86
CA MET A 470 9.72 9.62 -10.47
C MET A 470 9.11 8.96 -9.22
N ALA A 471 8.95 7.64 -9.26
CA ALA A 471 8.85 6.80 -8.07
C ALA A 471 10.28 6.50 -7.62
N TYR A 472 10.73 7.14 -6.54
CA TYR A 472 12.13 7.08 -6.11
C TYR A 472 12.40 5.98 -5.09
N GLY A 473 11.36 5.50 -4.41
CA GLY A 473 11.49 4.45 -3.41
C GLY A 473 10.25 3.62 -3.24
N GLU A 474 10.42 2.38 -2.80
CA GLU A 474 9.36 1.56 -2.22
C GLU A 474 9.90 0.77 -1.02
N PHE A 475 9.02 0.51 -0.05
CA PHE A 475 9.33 -0.34 1.10
C PHE A 475 8.10 -1.13 1.55
N ARG A 476 8.33 -2.26 2.22
CA ARG A 476 7.26 -3.13 2.72
C ARG A 476 6.88 -2.72 4.14
N ALA A 477 5.68 -2.17 4.29
CA ALA A 477 5.17 -1.77 5.60
C ALA A 477 4.29 -2.84 6.25
N SER A 478 3.72 -3.77 5.49
CA SER A 478 2.77 -4.78 5.99
C SER A 478 2.87 -6.07 5.17
N ARG A 479 2.41 -7.21 5.72
CA ARG A 479 2.27 -8.46 4.96
C ARG A 479 0.98 -8.45 4.14
N LYS A 480 -0.11 -7.99 4.76
CA LYS A 480 -1.41 -7.70 4.12
C LYS A 480 -1.47 -6.29 3.53
N ALA A 481 -2.62 -5.94 2.97
CA ALA A 481 -2.93 -4.61 2.47
C ALA A 481 -2.76 -3.50 3.53
N LEU A 482 -2.41 -2.30 3.06
CA LEU A 482 -2.47 -1.06 3.85
C LEU A 482 -3.87 -0.46 3.74
N SER A 483 -4.44 -0.05 4.88
CA SER A 483 -5.74 0.59 4.96
C SER A 483 -5.63 2.12 4.91
N ILE A 484 -4.62 2.70 5.57
CA ILE A 484 -4.40 4.16 5.61
C ILE A 484 -2.92 4.55 5.66
N LEU A 485 -2.59 5.65 4.97
CA LEU A 485 -1.34 6.40 5.11
C LEU A 485 -1.62 7.80 5.70
N ARG A 486 -0.76 8.28 6.61
CA ARG A 486 -0.80 9.68 7.08
C ARG A 486 0.57 10.17 7.53
N PHE A 487 1.03 11.31 7.02
CA PHE A 487 2.24 11.97 7.52
C PHE A 487 1.97 12.80 8.78
N SER A 488 3.01 12.99 9.60
CA SER A 488 2.97 13.98 10.70
C SER A 488 2.88 15.40 10.13
N PRO A 489 1.96 16.25 10.62
CA PRO A 489 1.85 17.64 10.16
C PRO A 489 3.04 18.50 10.61
N ARG A 490 3.84 18.04 11.58
CA ARG A 490 5.02 18.77 12.09
C ARG A 490 6.33 18.27 11.50
N GLN A 491 6.43 16.98 11.19
CA GLN A 491 7.66 16.34 10.72
C GLN A 491 7.37 15.55 9.44
N GLY A 492 7.60 16.19 8.29
CA GLY A 492 7.19 15.66 6.99
C GLY A 492 7.87 14.34 6.58
N ASN A 493 8.98 13.98 7.22
CA ASN A 493 9.65 12.68 7.07
C ASN A 493 9.02 11.56 7.92
N PHE A 494 8.09 11.85 8.82
CA PHE A 494 7.43 10.84 9.67
C PHE A 494 6.09 10.39 9.07
N LEU A 495 6.02 9.12 8.67
CA LEU A 495 4.85 8.48 8.06
C LEU A 495 4.25 7.44 9.00
N PHE A 496 2.93 7.51 9.21
CA PHE A 496 2.13 6.47 9.86
C PHE A 496 1.44 5.61 8.80
N THR A 497 1.48 4.29 8.99
CA THR A 497 0.85 3.30 8.08
C THR A 497 -0.06 2.37 8.87
N GLY A 498 -1.36 2.35 8.54
CA GLY A 498 -2.34 1.40 9.04
C GLY A 498 -2.47 0.18 8.12
N SER A 499 -2.78 -0.98 8.69
CA SER A 499 -2.79 -2.24 7.97
C SER A 499 -3.88 -3.21 8.44
N TYR A 500 -4.34 -4.08 7.53
CA TYR A 500 -5.19 -5.24 7.85
C TYR A 500 -4.44 -6.32 8.67
N ASP A 501 -3.16 -6.10 8.98
CA ASP A 501 -2.39 -6.83 10.01
C ASP A 501 -2.63 -6.31 11.43
N LYS A 502 -3.62 -5.42 11.64
CA LYS A 502 -4.01 -4.88 12.95
C LYS A 502 -2.84 -4.23 13.71
N ASN A 503 -2.05 -3.47 12.96
CA ASN A 503 -0.91 -2.72 13.46
C ASN A 503 -0.86 -1.35 12.78
N ILE A 504 -0.48 -0.34 13.55
CA ILE A 504 -0.06 0.97 13.04
C ILE A 504 1.45 1.07 13.22
N LEU A 505 2.17 1.37 12.15
CA LEU A 505 3.62 1.51 12.17
C LEU A 505 4.01 2.95 11.88
N MET A 506 5.03 3.44 12.59
CA MET A 506 5.61 4.77 12.42
C MET A 506 6.99 4.64 11.82
N TRP A 507 7.22 5.35 10.72
CA TRP A 507 8.44 5.30 9.93
C TRP A 507 9.05 6.69 9.82
N ASP A 508 10.37 6.78 9.97
CA ASP A 508 11.14 7.87 9.38
C ASP A 508 11.48 7.44 7.94
N ILE A 509 11.03 8.18 6.93
CA ILE A 509 11.44 7.95 5.52
C ILE A 509 12.68 8.76 5.13
N GLY A 510 13.18 9.63 6.03
CA GLY A 510 14.31 10.51 5.81
C GLY A 510 14.01 11.73 4.92
N GLY A 511 15.08 12.41 4.53
CA GLY A 511 15.08 13.31 3.37
C GLY A 511 15.40 12.54 2.08
N VAL A 512 15.43 13.27 0.96
CA VAL A 512 15.82 12.74 -0.35
C VAL A 512 17.15 13.36 -0.75
N ASP A 513 18.15 12.58 -1.12
CA ASP A 513 19.41 13.15 -1.62
C ASP A 513 19.37 13.46 -3.13
N SER A 514 20.45 14.02 -3.69
CA SER A 514 20.54 14.34 -5.11
C SER A 514 20.55 13.10 -6.03
N GLU A 515 20.96 11.95 -5.53
CA GLU A 515 20.96 10.66 -6.24
C GLU A 515 19.63 9.91 -6.04
N TYR A 516 18.72 10.45 -5.22
CA TYR A 516 17.48 9.84 -4.73
C TYR A 516 17.68 8.59 -3.85
N ASN A 517 18.85 8.45 -3.20
CA ASN A 517 18.98 7.51 -2.09
C ASN A 517 18.05 7.96 -0.94
N PHE A 518 17.40 7.00 -0.31
CA PHE A 518 16.53 7.19 0.84
C PHE A 518 16.74 6.03 1.83
N LYS A 519 16.55 6.29 3.12
CA LYS A 519 16.69 5.26 4.16
C LYS A 519 15.49 5.31 5.09
N VAL A 520 14.64 4.29 4.99
CA VAL A 520 13.47 4.15 5.85
C VAL A 520 13.84 3.43 7.14
N ILE A 521 13.40 3.95 8.29
CA ILE A 521 13.67 3.42 9.62
C ILE A 521 12.35 3.25 10.38
N GLN A 522 12.06 2.03 10.83
CA GLN A 522 10.89 1.78 11.69
C GLN A 522 11.15 2.32 13.10
N LEU A 523 10.40 3.35 13.48
CA LEU A 523 10.48 4.02 14.77
C LEU A 523 9.62 3.31 15.81
N LEU A 524 8.35 3.07 15.48
CA LEU A 524 7.33 2.63 16.43
C LEU A 524 6.37 1.58 15.85
N VAL A 525 5.87 0.72 16.73
CA VAL A 525 4.79 -0.25 16.51
C VAL A 525 3.69 0.03 17.52
N LEU A 526 2.47 0.25 17.04
CA LEU A 526 1.26 0.32 17.86
C LEU A 526 0.38 -0.89 17.50
N GLU A 527 0.08 -1.74 18.48
CA GLU A 527 -0.86 -2.84 18.31
C GLU A 527 -2.30 -2.32 18.34
N THR A 528 -3.14 -2.76 17.39
CA THR A 528 -4.56 -2.44 17.37
C THR A 528 -5.40 -3.72 17.51
N THR A 529 -6.59 -3.60 18.10
CA THR A 529 -7.52 -4.73 18.28
C THR A 529 -8.30 -5.05 17.00
N SER A 530 -8.50 -4.06 16.11
CA SER A 530 -9.12 -4.17 14.79
C SER A 530 -8.34 -3.40 13.72
N THR A 531 -8.83 -3.36 12.46
CA THR A 531 -8.15 -2.63 11.38
C THR A 531 -8.29 -1.11 11.59
N PRO A 532 -7.20 -0.34 11.55
CA PRO A 532 -7.26 1.12 11.57
C PRO A 532 -7.77 1.67 10.23
N LEU A 533 -8.75 2.57 10.29
CA LEU A 533 -9.43 3.17 9.14
C LEU A 533 -9.02 4.64 8.94
N HIS A 534 -9.04 5.44 10.02
CA HIS A 534 -8.63 6.85 9.98
C HIS A 534 -7.65 7.24 11.09
N PHE A 535 -6.74 8.17 10.77
CA PHE A 535 -5.71 8.71 11.66
C PHE A 535 -5.88 10.21 11.85
N CYS A 536 -5.83 10.65 13.11
CA CYS A 536 -5.79 12.06 13.47
C CYS A 536 -4.73 12.32 14.55
N LEU A 537 -3.93 13.37 14.32
CA LEU A 537 -2.87 13.82 15.23
C LEU A 537 -3.33 15.17 15.80
N PRO A 538 -3.45 15.34 17.14
CA PRO A 538 -4.00 16.57 17.71
C PRO A 538 -3.19 17.81 17.29
N PRO A 539 -3.79 18.83 16.65
CA PRO A 539 -3.03 19.91 16.01
C PRO A 539 -2.08 20.67 16.94
N ALA A 540 -2.49 20.90 18.19
CA ALA A 540 -1.66 21.56 19.21
C ALA A 540 -0.52 20.69 19.76
N THR A 541 -0.58 19.35 19.63
CA THR A 541 0.40 18.42 20.23
C THR A 541 0.70 17.19 19.33
N PRO A 542 1.07 17.37 18.05
CA PRO A 542 1.00 16.31 17.04
C PRO A 542 2.03 15.18 17.21
N ASP A 543 3.12 15.41 17.96
CA ASP A 543 4.16 14.40 18.22
C ASP A 543 3.91 13.60 19.52
N THR A 544 2.74 13.78 20.15
CA THR A 544 2.48 13.23 21.49
C THR A 544 1.47 12.09 21.52
N HIS A 545 0.35 12.24 20.82
CA HIS A 545 -0.73 11.25 20.75
C HIS A 545 -1.15 11.06 19.29
N LEU A 546 -1.48 9.83 18.91
CA LEU A 546 -2.19 9.49 17.69
C LEU A 546 -3.58 8.98 18.07
N ILE A 547 -4.62 9.53 17.46
CA ILE A 547 -5.98 9.00 17.51
C ILE A 547 -6.17 8.13 16.26
N ALA A 548 -6.55 6.87 16.44
CA ALA A 548 -6.90 5.94 15.38
C ALA A 548 -8.37 5.51 15.52
N ALA A 549 -9.16 5.81 14.50
CA ALA A 549 -10.48 5.24 14.30
C ALA A 549 -10.33 3.88 13.62
N CYS A 550 -10.99 2.86 14.15
CA CYS A 550 -10.86 1.47 13.72
C CYS A 550 -12.24 0.81 13.57
N GLU A 551 -12.28 -0.44 13.09
CA GLU A 551 -13.53 -1.21 12.94
C GLU A 551 -14.24 -1.49 14.29
N ASP A 552 -13.52 -1.50 15.41
CA ASP A 552 -14.03 -1.82 16.76
C ASP A 552 -14.08 -0.64 17.74
N GLY A 553 -13.83 0.59 17.27
CA GLY A 553 -13.92 1.79 18.11
C GLY A 553 -12.90 2.88 17.77
N LEU A 554 -12.79 3.84 18.67
CA LEU A 554 -11.83 4.95 18.57
C LEU A 554 -10.78 4.83 19.69
N HIS A 555 -9.51 4.75 19.31
CA HIS A 555 -8.40 4.45 20.23
C HIS A 555 -7.34 5.55 20.17
N SER A 556 -6.72 5.85 21.32
CA SER A 556 -5.61 6.81 21.44
C SER A 556 -4.32 6.12 21.83
N TYR A 557 -3.20 6.52 21.22
CA TYR A 557 -1.88 5.94 21.40
C TYR A 557 -0.82 7.00 21.68
N ASN A 558 0.03 6.75 22.68
CA ASN A 558 1.15 7.61 23.00
C ASN A 558 2.30 7.40 22.00
N ILE A 559 2.65 8.42 21.20
CA ILE A 559 3.65 8.33 20.12
C ILE A 559 5.00 9.02 20.42
N GLN A 560 5.17 9.60 21.61
CA GLN A 560 6.44 10.26 21.98
C GLN A 560 7.62 9.28 21.89
N LEU A 561 8.68 9.63 21.14
CA LEU A 561 9.83 8.74 20.89
C LEU A 561 10.81 8.61 22.07
N ASN A 562 10.55 9.30 23.18
CA ASN A 562 11.39 9.34 24.39
C ASN A 562 11.31 8.07 25.27
N LYS A 563 10.34 7.17 25.05
CA LYS A 563 10.18 5.91 25.81
C LYS A 563 10.91 4.76 25.09
N ASN A 564 11.77 4.04 25.81
CA ASN A 564 12.57 2.90 25.33
C ASN A 564 11.75 1.76 24.68
N THR A 565 10.43 1.72 24.86
CA THR A 565 9.53 0.76 24.21
C THR A 565 9.16 1.22 22.80
N LYS A 566 9.77 0.57 21.79
CA LYS A 566 9.38 0.68 20.37
C LYS A 566 7.98 0.13 20.09
N LYS A 567 7.47 -0.79 20.92
CA LYS A 567 6.16 -1.44 20.76
C LYS A 567 5.22 -1.01 21.89
N ARG A 568 3.98 -0.63 21.56
CA ARG A 568 3.00 -0.05 22.50
C ARG A 568 1.58 -0.54 22.17
N SER A 569 0.74 -0.56 23.19
CA SER A 569 -0.71 -0.76 23.09
C SER A 569 -1.46 0.56 23.30
N GLU A 570 -2.79 0.52 23.24
CA GLU A 570 -3.68 1.65 23.42
C GLU A 570 -3.54 2.30 24.81
N GLU A 571 -3.56 3.62 24.86
CA GLU A 571 -3.49 4.43 26.09
C GLU A 571 -4.89 4.66 26.66
N MET A 572 -5.85 4.98 25.80
CA MET A 572 -7.28 5.03 26.14
C MET A 572 -8.16 4.70 24.94
N GLU A 573 -9.34 4.15 25.22
CA GLU A 573 -10.44 3.91 24.27
C GLU A 573 -11.50 4.99 24.49
N ILE A 574 -12.08 5.52 23.42
CA ILE A 574 -13.07 6.60 23.44
C ILE A 574 -14.44 6.03 23.06
N THR A 575 -15.35 5.99 24.03
CA THR A 575 -16.69 5.42 23.88
C THR A 575 -17.74 6.49 23.62
N PHE A 576 -18.70 6.20 22.73
CA PHE A 576 -19.74 7.14 22.34
C PHE A 576 -21.10 6.75 22.94
N PRO A 577 -22.02 7.70 23.24
CA PRO A 577 -23.33 7.38 23.82
C PRO A 577 -24.19 6.45 22.96
N VAL A 578 -23.92 6.38 21.66
CA VAL A 578 -24.60 5.44 20.75
C VAL A 578 -24.29 3.97 21.07
N TYR A 579 -23.15 3.65 21.70
CA TYR A 579 -22.75 2.28 22.06
C TYR A 579 -23.65 1.67 23.15
N GLU A 580 -24.39 2.48 23.91
CA GLU A 580 -25.37 2.00 24.89
C GLU A 580 -26.70 1.57 24.25
N LYS A 581 -26.96 1.92 22.98
CA LYS A 581 -28.13 1.47 22.23
C LYS A 581 -27.98 -0.02 21.93
N LYS A 582 -28.73 -0.85 22.67
CA LYS A 582 -28.83 -2.31 22.43
C LYS A 582 -29.64 -2.61 21.17
N ASP A 583 -29.02 -2.37 20.04
CA ASP A 583 -29.42 -2.89 18.75
C ASP A 583 -28.85 -4.31 18.55
N LYS A 584 -29.47 -5.11 17.69
CA LYS A 584 -28.95 -6.43 17.26
C LYS A 584 -28.49 -6.43 15.81
N ASP A 585 -28.99 -5.48 15.03
CA ASP A 585 -28.88 -5.45 13.59
C ASP A 585 -27.92 -4.32 13.14
N HIS A 586 -27.52 -3.44 14.05
CA HIS A 586 -26.62 -2.30 13.80
C HIS A 586 -25.38 -2.33 14.72
N ASP A 587 -24.18 -2.27 14.14
CA ASP A 587 -22.93 -2.08 14.88
C ASP A 587 -22.41 -0.65 14.72
N TYR A 588 -22.45 0.10 15.82
CA TYR A 588 -22.00 1.50 15.87
C TYR A 588 -20.50 1.64 16.20
N HIS A 589 -19.77 0.56 16.52
CA HIS A 589 -18.38 0.65 16.96
C HIS A 589 -17.42 1.02 15.82
N THR A 590 -17.70 0.62 14.59
CA THR A 590 -16.90 1.00 13.41
C THR A 590 -16.94 2.51 13.21
N ILE A 591 -15.81 3.18 13.45
CA ILE A 591 -15.65 4.61 13.20
C ILE A 591 -14.99 4.80 11.83
N ASP A 592 -15.80 5.15 10.83
CA ASP A 592 -15.42 5.24 9.43
C ASP A 592 -15.25 6.67 8.92
N GLY A 593 -15.24 7.66 9.83
CA GLY A 593 -14.82 9.02 9.55
C GLY A 593 -14.28 9.72 10.79
N LEU A 594 -13.16 10.43 10.66
CA LEU A 594 -12.49 11.15 11.76
C LEU A 594 -11.74 12.39 11.23
N GLY A 595 -11.90 13.53 11.90
CA GLY A 595 -11.18 14.76 11.57
C GLY A 595 -11.19 15.78 12.71
N PHE A 596 -10.08 16.48 12.94
CA PHE A 596 -10.05 17.65 13.83
C PHE A 596 -10.64 18.87 13.08
N LEU A 597 -11.60 19.55 13.71
CA LEU A 597 -12.19 20.81 13.24
C LEU A 597 -11.46 22.04 13.83
N THR A 598 -10.88 21.90 15.03
CA THR A 598 -10.02 22.89 15.68
C THR A 598 -8.89 22.17 16.44
N ASP A 599 -8.12 22.87 17.28
CA ASP A 599 -7.16 22.24 18.20
C ASP A 599 -7.79 21.30 19.25
N ASP A 600 -9.11 21.39 19.44
CA ASP A 600 -9.87 20.65 20.45
C ASP A 600 -11.07 19.88 19.90
N ILE A 601 -11.86 20.48 19.01
CA ILE A 601 -13.09 19.86 18.52
C ILE A 601 -12.78 18.82 17.45
N VAL A 602 -13.24 17.60 17.66
CA VAL A 602 -13.12 16.47 16.73
C VAL A 602 -14.50 16.12 16.18
N ALA A 603 -14.56 15.88 14.87
CA ALA A 603 -15.67 15.24 14.18
C ALA A 603 -15.40 13.75 14.03
N SER A 604 -16.37 12.90 14.41
CA SER A 604 -16.30 11.45 14.24
C SER A 604 -17.63 10.86 13.78
N LYS A 605 -17.58 9.86 12.91
CA LYS A 605 -18.74 9.25 12.23
C LYS A 605 -18.69 7.72 12.33
N SER A 606 -19.86 7.12 12.46
CA SER A 606 -20.09 5.69 12.18
C SER A 606 -21.21 5.56 11.15
N HIS A 607 -21.02 4.73 10.12
CA HIS A 607 -21.95 4.52 9.02
C HIS A 607 -23.43 4.31 9.45
N MET A 608 -23.68 3.37 10.37
CA MET A 608 -25.04 3.02 10.80
C MET A 608 -25.70 4.04 11.74
N GLN A 609 -24.98 5.08 12.18
CA GLN A 609 -25.50 6.04 13.17
C GLN A 609 -26.51 7.05 12.58
N GLY A 610 -26.38 7.42 11.30
CA GLY A 610 -27.17 8.49 10.68
C GLY A 610 -26.81 9.91 11.15
N SER A 611 -25.76 10.06 11.94
CA SER A 611 -25.27 11.37 12.41
C SER A 611 -23.76 11.37 12.67
N ILE A 612 -23.18 12.57 12.73
CA ILE A 612 -21.75 12.81 13.00
C ILE A 612 -21.66 13.50 14.36
N TYR A 613 -20.86 12.96 15.29
CA TYR A 613 -20.61 13.61 16.57
C TYR A 613 -19.49 14.64 16.47
N LEU A 614 -19.72 15.82 17.05
CA LEU A 614 -18.69 16.80 17.39
C LEU A 614 -18.42 16.72 18.90
N TRP A 615 -17.17 16.52 19.31
CA TRP A 615 -16.78 16.34 20.71
C TRP A 615 -15.44 17.01 21.06
N SER A 616 -15.24 17.33 22.34
CA SER A 616 -13.98 17.94 22.83
C SER A 616 -12.94 16.88 23.14
N TRP A 617 -11.76 16.98 22.51
CA TRP A 617 -10.59 16.14 22.79
C TRP A 617 -10.05 16.35 24.20
N ASN A 618 -9.88 17.60 24.63
CA ASN A 618 -9.28 17.91 25.92
C ASN A 618 -10.21 17.59 27.07
N ASP A 619 -11.51 17.91 27.01
CA ASP A 619 -12.45 17.56 28.07
C ASP A 619 -12.61 16.03 28.21
N THR A 620 -12.69 15.31 27.09
CA THR A 620 -12.70 13.83 27.09
C THR A 620 -11.44 13.25 27.73
N ARG A 621 -10.27 13.79 27.38
CA ARG A 621 -8.99 13.36 27.95
C ARG A 621 -8.83 13.75 29.43
N ALA A 622 -9.42 14.86 29.86
CA ALA A 622 -9.37 15.37 31.23
C ALA A 622 -10.27 14.60 32.21
N GLN A 623 -11.25 13.82 31.75
CA GLN A 623 -12.07 12.97 32.63
C GLN A 623 -11.21 12.06 33.51
N CYS A 624 -11.47 12.09 34.82
CA CYS A 624 -10.93 11.10 35.75
C CYS A 624 -11.39 9.68 35.34
N PRO A 625 -10.51 8.67 35.32
CA PRO A 625 -10.92 7.30 35.01
C PRO A 625 -11.82 6.75 36.13
N ASN A 626 -13.08 6.45 35.79
CA ASN A 626 -14.02 5.79 36.70
C ASN A 626 -13.63 4.32 36.85
N ASN A 627 -12.77 4.05 37.84
CA ASN A 627 -12.00 2.81 38.04
C ASN A 627 -10.95 2.55 36.94
N ASN A 628 -10.15 1.48 37.09
CA ASN A 628 -8.95 1.16 36.29
C ASN A 628 -9.20 0.81 34.79
N ASN A 629 -10.33 1.19 34.21
CA ASN A 629 -10.64 0.96 32.80
C ASN A 629 -9.99 2.03 31.91
N LYS A 630 -9.45 1.62 30.76
CA LYS A 630 -8.92 2.53 29.72
C LYS A 630 -10.00 3.31 28.96
N LYS A 631 -11.28 3.07 29.21
CA LYS A 631 -12.41 3.66 28.47
C LYS A 631 -12.75 5.06 29.02
N LYS A 632 -12.93 6.04 28.13
CA LYS A 632 -13.45 7.39 28.45
C LYS A 632 -14.61 7.75 27.52
N CYS A 633 -15.67 8.36 28.07
CA CYS A 633 -16.83 8.72 27.25
C CYS A 633 -16.58 10.04 26.52
N ALA A 634 -16.78 10.09 25.21
CA ALA A 634 -16.63 11.31 24.42
C ALA A 634 -17.52 12.44 24.95
N VAL A 635 -16.94 13.61 25.22
CA VAL A 635 -17.67 14.83 25.63
C VAL A 635 -18.35 15.42 24.40
N ILE A 636 -19.53 14.88 24.08
CA ILE A 636 -20.34 15.31 22.94
C ILE A 636 -20.77 16.77 23.13
N LEU A 637 -20.39 17.60 22.16
CA LEU A 637 -20.74 19.00 22.07
C LEU A 637 -21.98 19.18 21.17
N ALA A 638 -21.98 18.53 20.00
CA ALA A 638 -23.11 18.51 19.06
C ALA A 638 -23.21 17.20 18.28
N GLU A 639 -24.35 17.03 17.63
CA GLU A 639 -24.66 15.93 16.71
C GLU A 639 -25.17 16.54 15.40
N LEU A 640 -24.48 16.29 14.29
CA LEU A 640 -24.85 16.77 12.96
C LEU A 640 -25.69 15.70 12.26
N GLN A 641 -26.84 16.07 11.69
CA GLN A 641 -27.69 15.17 10.91
C GLN A 641 -27.00 14.78 9.61
N TRP A 642 -26.86 13.49 9.35
CA TRP A 642 -26.28 12.91 8.12
C TRP A 642 -27.26 11.89 7.50
N SER A 643 -26.86 11.17 6.46
CA SER A 643 -27.65 10.06 5.92
C SER A 643 -27.47 8.82 6.81
N SER A 644 -28.56 8.09 7.08
CA SER A 644 -28.44 6.70 7.53
C SER A 644 -28.04 5.83 6.33
N THR A 645 -27.13 4.87 6.54
CA THR A 645 -26.66 3.93 5.51
C THR A 645 -26.08 2.68 6.16
N ASP A 646 -26.13 1.55 5.46
CA ASP A 646 -25.44 0.31 5.82
C ASP A 646 -24.08 0.15 5.11
N ILE A 647 -23.66 1.14 4.30
CA ILE A 647 -22.37 1.13 3.59
C ILE A 647 -21.26 1.72 4.50
N PRO A 648 -20.28 0.92 4.95
CA PRO A 648 -19.13 1.41 5.71
C PRO A 648 -18.08 2.08 4.80
N TYR A 649 -17.10 2.73 5.44
CA TYR A 649 -15.90 3.32 4.82
C TYR A 649 -16.17 4.54 3.94
N LEU A 650 -17.30 5.22 4.13
CA LEU A 650 -17.59 6.51 3.49
C LEU A 650 -16.90 7.63 4.29
N SER A 651 -15.70 8.03 3.85
CA SER A 651 -14.82 8.86 4.67
C SER A 651 -15.25 10.33 4.79
N LEU A 652 -14.99 10.90 5.98
CA LEU A 652 -15.32 12.28 6.37
C LEU A 652 -14.09 13.20 6.25
N ASN A 653 -14.31 14.48 5.92
CA ASN A 653 -13.26 15.50 5.83
C ASN A 653 -13.59 16.77 6.63
N THR A 654 -12.54 17.50 7.00
CA THR A 654 -12.59 18.71 7.83
C THR A 654 -11.67 19.78 7.27
N CYS A 655 -12.10 21.04 7.30
CA CYS A 655 -11.33 22.21 6.89
C CYS A 655 -11.30 23.23 8.05
N PRO A 656 -10.32 23.11 8.98
CA PRO A 656 -10.28 23.89 10.23
C PRO A 656 -10.23 25.40 10.04
N SER A 657 -9.48 25.85 9.04
CA SER A 657 -9.31 27.27 8.64
C SER A 657 -10.62 27.98 8.29
N LYS A 658 -11.67 27.24 7.91
CA LYS A 658 -13.02 27.75 7.61
C LYS A 658 -14.10 27.21 8.55
N GLY A 659 -13.75 26.35 9.50
CA GLY A 659 -14.73 25.68 10.37
C GLY A 659 -15.69 24.76 9.61
N TYR A 660 -15.24 24.08 8.55
CA TYR A 660 -16.09 23.22 7.72
C TYR A 660 -15.92 21.72 8.01
N VAL A 661 -17.03 20.98 7.94
CA VAL A 661 -17.09 19.51 7.91
C VAL A 661 -17.82 19.09 6.63
N VAL A 662 -17.35 18.04 5.95
CA VAL A 662 -18.07 17.43 4.81
C VAL A 662 -18.02 15.90 4.89
N CYS A 663 -19.14 15.26 4.57
CA CYS A 663 -19.22 13.82 4.37
C CYS A 663 -20.06 13.47 3.12
N GLY A 664 -19.64 12.45 2.39
CA GLY A 664 -20.45 11.86 1.31
C GLY A 664 -21.57 10.95 1.81
N ASP A 665 -22.39 10.42 0.90
CA ASP A 665 -23.33 9.31 1.18
C ASP A 665 -23.43 8.30 0.02
N GLU A 666 -24.27 7.28 0.22
CA GLU A 666 -24.58 6.20 -0.73
C GLU A 666 -25.20 6.66 -2.07
N ARG A 667 -25.69 7.91 -2.16
CA ARG A 667 -26.49 8.44 -3.29
C ARG A 667 -25.78 9.51 -4.11
N GLY A 668 -24.49 9.73 -3.85
CA GLY A 668 -23.69 10.73 -4.55
C GLY A 668 -23.79 12.14 -3.96
N ARG A 669 -24.47 12.33 -2.82
CA ARG A 669 -24.66 13.64 -2.20
C ARG A 669 -23.53 13.97 -1.24
N LEU A 670 -23.17 15.25 -1.16
CA LEU A 670 -22.22 15.76 -0.16
C LEU A 670 -22.95 16.59 0.88
N TRP A 671 -22.91 16.14 2.12
CA TRP A 671 -23.46 16.83 3.27
C TRP A 671 -22.40 17.78 3.83
N THR A 672 -22.63 19.08 3.73
CA THR A 672 -21.70 20.12 4.21
C THR A 672 -22.23 20.80 5.48
N TYR A 673 -21.32 21.15 6.39
CA TYR A 673 -21.66 21.81 7.65
C TYR A 673 -20.66 22.94 7.91
N HIS A 674 -21.14 24.16 8.04
CA HIS A 674 -20.37 25.33 8.45
C HIS A 674 -20.55 25.56 9.95
N VAL A 675 -19.47 25.41 10.72
CA VAL A 675 -19.49 25.23 12.18
C VAL A 675 -18.56 26.26 12.84
N THR A 676 -18.97 27.53 12.80
CA THR A 676 -18.24 28.66 13.39
C THR A 676 -18.63 28.98 14.83
N ASP A 677 -19.92 28.97 15.17
CA ASP A 677 -20.40 29.36 16.50
C ASP A 677 -21.07 28.21 17.26
N LEU A 678 -20.22 27.36 17.82
CA LEU A 678 -20.63 26.18 18.58
C LEU A 678 -21.47 26.55 19.83
N LYS A 679 -21.11 27.63 20.54
CA LYS A 679 -21.74 28.00 21.82
C LYS A 679 -23.20 28.43 21.68
N ALA A 680 -23.60 28.98 20.53
CA ALA A 680 -24.97 29.40 20.28
C ALA A 680 -25.91 28.25 19.86
N ASN A 681 -25.37 27.20 19.24
CA ASN A 681 -26.15 26.17 18.54
C ASN A 681 -26.50 24.94 19.39
N PHE A 682 -25.87 24.75 20.57
CA PHE A 682 -26.05 23.59 21.44
C PHE A 682 -27.39 23.57 22.22
N ARG A 683 -28.52 23.50 21.52
CA ARG A 683 -29.81 23.14 22.15
C ARG A 683 -29.86 21.62 22.35
N ARG A 684 -29.53 21.16 23.57
CA ARG A 684 -29.50 19.74 23.98
C ARG A 684 -30.64 18.93 23.35
N GLY A 685 -30.29 17.84 22.66
CA GLY A 685 -31.25 16.86 22.13
C GLY A 685 -31.85 17.18 20.76
N LYS A 686 -31.33 18.18 20.02
CA LYS A 686 -31.63 18.34 18.59
C LYS A 686 -30.36 18.23 17.75
N THR A 687 -30.46 17.50 16.65
CA THR A 687 -29.41 17.43 15.62
C THR A 687 -29.34 18.74 14.83
N ILE A 688 -28.15 19.10 14.38
CA ILE A 688 -27.90 20.26 13.52
C ILE A 688 -28.03 19.79 12.06
N PRO A 689 -28.91 20.40 11.23
CA PRO A 689 -29.03 20.03 9.81
C PRO A 689 -27.78 20.44 9.01
N ALA A 690 -27.60 19.87 7.82
CA ALA A 690 -26.60 20.34 6.87
C ALA A 690 -26.81 21.81 6.49
N THR A 691 -25.71 22.54 6.27
CA THR A 691 -25.72 23.92 5.77
C THR A 691 -26.09 23.96 4.30
N GLU A 692 -25.50 23.05 3.51
CA GLU A 692 -25.83 22.80 2.10
C GLU A 692 -25.64 21.31 1.82
N ILE A 693 -26.55 20.71 1.05
CA ILE A 693 -26.40 19.35 0.52
C ILE A 693 -26.15 19.50 -0.99
N LEU A 694 -24.92 19.18 -1.42
CA LEU A 694 -24.56 19.24 -2.83
C LEU A 694 -25.05 17.95 -3.50
N GLU A 695 -26.03 18.09 -4.39
CA GLU A 695 -26.57 16.98 -5.16
C GLU A 695 -25.59 16.50 -6.24
N TRP A 696 -25.72 15.21 -6.62
CA TRP A 696 -24.88 14.58 -7.62
C TRP A 696 -25.10 15.22 -9.02
N PRO A 697 -24.05 15.61 -9.77
CA PRO A 697 -24.19 16.36 -11.03
C PRO A 697 -24.73 15.57 -12.24
N LEU A 698 -25.25 14.34 -12.04
CA LEU A 698 -25.95 13.49 -13.04
C LEU A 698 -25.30 13.49 -14.44
N PRO A 699 -23.99 13.16 -14.57
CA PRO A 699 -23.28 13.23 -15.84
C PRO A 699 -23.91 12.29 -16.88
N VAL A 700 -24.10 12.79 -18.10
CA VAL A 700 -24.74 12.05 -19.21
C VAL A 700 -23.70 11.38 -20.09
N ARG A 701 -23.84 10.07 -20.31
CA ARG A 701 -22.97 9.31 -21.21
C ARG A 701 -23.36 9.53 -22.68
N LYS A 702 -22.38 9.57 -23.59
CA LYS A 702 -22.65 9.66 -25.04
C LYS A 702 -23.44 8.44 -25.51
N GLY A 703 -24.70 8.66 -25.90
CA GLY A 703 -25.61 7.60 -26.36
C GLY A 703 -26.25 6.74 -25.26
N GLN A 704 -26.15 7.14 -23.98
CA GLN A 704 -26.80 6.48 -22.85
C GLN A 704 -27.44 7.52 -21.90
N GLY A 705 -28.13 7.06 -20.85
CA GLY A 705 -28.76 7.94 -19.86
C GLY A 705 -27.78 8.67 -18.93
N PRO A 706 -28.31 9.51 -18.00
CA PRO A 706 -27.53 10.05 -16.90
C PRO A 706 -27.04 8.92 -15.98
N VAL A 707 -25.86 9.10 -15.37
CA VAL A 707 -25.32 8.13 -14.41
C VAL A 707 -25.89 8.41 -13.01
N GLU A 708 -26.67 7.45 -12.50
CA GLU A 708 -27.21 7.45 -11.15
C GLU A 708 -26.13 7.60 -10.07
N GLY A 709 -26.50 8.30 -8.99
CA GLY A 709 -25.68 8.57 -7.81
C GLY A 709 -24.82 7.38 -7.39
N PRO A 710 -23.48 7.52 -7.41
CA PRO A 710 -22.55 6.54 -6.88
C PRO A 710 -22.32 6.75 -5.38
N ALA A 711 -21.83 5.74 -4.67
CA ALA A 711 -21.42 5.92 -3.28
C ALA A 711 -20.15 6.78 -3.23
N ILE A 712 -20.12 7.78 -2.34
CA ILE A 712 -18.96 8.68 -2.18
C ILE A 712 -18.01 8.12 -1.10
N ASN A 713 -17.04 7.34 -1.55
CA ASN A 713 -16.01 6.71 -0.71
C ASN A 713 -15.13 7.75 0.02
N SER A 714 -14.81 8.87 -0.65
CA SER A 714 -13.92 9.88 -0.06
C SER A 714 -14.17 11.29 -0.56
N VAL A 715 -13.84 12.27 0.28
CA VAL A 715 -13.94 13.69 0.00
C VAL A 715 -12.76 14.44 0.62
N VAL A 716 -12.28 15.51 -0.03
CA VAL A 716 -11.25 16.40 0.49
C VAL A 716 -11.49 17.86 0.07
N MET A 717 -11.24 18.78 0.98
CA MET A 717 -11.24 20.23 0.75
C MET A 717 -9.81 20.77 0.72
N ASP A 718 -9.53 21.81 -0.06
CA ASP A 718 -8.25 22.54 0.07
C ASP A 718 -8.29 23.48 1.31
N PRO A 719 -7.13 23.90 1.85
CA PRO A 719 -7.09 24.69 3.09
C PRO A 719 -7.82 26.04 3.04
N GLU A 720 -8.13 26.57 1.85
CA GLU A 720 -8.89 27.82 1.69
C GLU A 720 -10.36 27.61 1.27
N LEU A 721 -10.81 26.35 1.14
CA LEU A 721 -12.14 25.97 0.63
C LEU A 721 -12.49 26.67 -0.69
N ARG A 722 -11.53 26.70 -1.61
CA ARG A 722 -11.68 27.11 -3.02
C ARG A 722 -12.06 25.93 -3.90
N TYR A 723 -11.60 24.73 -3.55
CA TYR A 723 -11.92 23.48 -4.24
C TYR A 723 -12.31 22.39 -3.25
N LEU A 724 -13.28 21.58 -3.66
CA LEU A 724 -13.67 20.35 -3.00
C LEU A 724 -13.62 19.22 -4.04
N VAL A 725 -13.05 18.08 -3.68
CA VAL A 725 -12.94 16.91 -4.56
C VAL A 725 -13.59 15.73 -3.86
N ALA A 726 -14.48 15.01 -4.56
CA ALA A 726 -15.07 13.77 -4.06
C ALA A 726 -14.80 12.60 -5.02
N LEU A 727 -14.66 11.40 -4.46
CA LEU A 727 -14.29 10.16 -5.12
C LEU A 727 -15.37 9.10 -4.90
N SER A 728 -15.73 8.39 -5.98
CA SER A 728 -16.83 7.43 -5.96
C SER A 728 -16.44 5.97 -6.20
N ASP A 729 -17.36 5.06 -5.86
CA ASP A 729 -17.26 3.63 -6.21
C ASP A 729 -17.28 3.38 -7.74
N LYS A 730 -18.09 4.14 -8.49
CA LYS A 730 -18.21 4.02 -9.97
C LYS A 730 -17.13 4.78 -10.78
N ASN A 731 -15.86 4.75 -10.37
CA ASN A 731 -14.71 5.35 -11.10
C ASN A 731 -14.85 6.84 -11.46
N MET A 732 -15.51 7.67 -10.64
CA MET A 732 -15.66 9.10 -10.90
C MET A 732 -15.05 9.94 -9.78
N ALA A 733 -14.16 10.86 -10.17
CA ALA A 733 -13.69 11.95 -9.35
C ALA A 733 -14.42 13.22 -9.79
N VAL A 734 -15.10 13.90 -8.86
CA VAL A 734 -15.85 15.13 -9.12
C VAL A 734 -15.18 16.28 -8.39
N VAL A 735 -15.04 17.42 -9.07
CA VAL A 735 -14.44 18.64 -8.52
C VAL A 735 -15.51 19.72 -8.46
N TRP A 736 -15.73 20.28 -7.28
CA TRP A 736 -16.50 21.50 -7.07
C TRP A 736 -15.54 22.66 -6.84
N ARG A 737 -15.91 23.85 -7.33
CA ARG A 737 -15.19 25.11 -7.10
C ARG A 737 -16.09 26.05 -6.30
N ARG A 738 -15.48 26.80 -5.39
CA ARG A 738 -16.10 27.94 -4.70
C ARG A 738 -16.59 28.96 -5.70
N THR A 739 -17.80 29.45 -5.48
CA THR A 739 -18.24 30.73 -6.05
C THR A 739 -17.86 31.85 -5.10
N GLU A 740 -17.36 32.96 -5.64
CA GLU A 740 -17.24 34.21 -4.90
C GLU A 740 -18.60 34.91 -4.93
N SER A 741 -19.09 35.34 -3.77
CA SER A 741 -20.29 36.18 -3.68
C SER A 741 -20.01 37.52 -4.36
N SER A 742 -20.91 37.90 -5.27
CA SER A 742 -20.81 39.11 -6.11
C SER A 742 -21.27 40.38 -5.39
#